data_AF-A0A238VVK6-F1
#
_entry.id   AF-A0A238VVK6-F1
#
_cell.length_a   1.000
_cell.length_b   1.000
_cell.length_c   1.000
_cell.angle_alpha   90.00
_cell.angle_beta   90.00
_cell.angle_gamma   90.00
#
_symmetry.space_group_name_H-M   'P 1'
#
loop_
_entity.id
_entity.type
_entity.pdbx_description
1 polymer ?
#
loop_
_entity_poly.entity_id
_entity_poly.type
_entity_poly.pdbx_seq_one_letter_code
_entity_poly.pdbx_strand_id
1 'polypeptide(L)'
;MKNVLNLKPIVYTLLLLLFVVCTEDDPIQYKLTTHVNPPEAGSISPSSGFFEEGTEITLTATPSAEYNFKNWSDGITGTENPITFVFNTHKNITAEFEKKNYSLNIEIVGEGTVTEEIIQAKPATDYPSGTIVKLNAVPSDEWEFLEWSGDYQGTENPLQITIDEPINLIAKFEKKNYSLNIEIVGEGTVTEEIIQAKPATDYPSGTIVKLNAVPSDEWEFLEWSGDYQGTENPLQITIDEPINLIAKFEKKNYSLNIVIVGEGTVTEEIIQAKPATDYPSGTIVKLTAIPSEGWEFDNWNGHYEGNENPLEITIDKPTSLTAKFVDTSPKTYISDDNFEQALIDLGYDDILDDYVDTYKIDKIIELSIISKNISDLTGIGDFIGLETLWCSQNQLTSLDVSANNSLTDLFCDNNKIVSLDLSNNTALTSLYCGNNFLNSLNVAYNKTLSSLHCEGNQFFLLDVSNNTALVGLNCEGNMLTELDVSSNTELIYLNFKNNQLTTLDISNNTNLTTLDCSSNQLTSLNISNNNLLGTIPFFSFLDCTNNQLDCIQVNEEQLADIGIDPPIYFWVKDDSAFYSLDCNPKTYVPDDNFEQALIDLGYDDILDDYLKTEIVEAITELNISSKNISELTGIEDFTSLEYFTCEDNQLTSLNLSANTELKQLYCNNNQLTSLDVSNSILVVLICTDNQLNCIQVSQTQLGLINAPPGPDHILWSTDEGVTNSLDCNY
;
A
#
# COMPACT_ATOMS: atom_id res chain seq x y z
N MET A 1 156.55 -15.32 60.30
CA MET A 1 157.29 -14.72 59.17
C MET A 1 157.31 -13.22 59.41
N LYS A 2 158.43 -12.65 59.86
CA LYS A 2 159.50 -11.98 59.07
C LYS A 2 159.23 -10.47 58.83
N ASN A 3 160.21 -9.66 59.27
CA ASN A 3 160.62 -8.33 58.79
C ASN A 3 159.71 -7.11 59.13
N VAL A 4 160.16 -5.86 59.39
CA VAL A 4 161.44 -5.13 59.58
C VAL A 4 161.05 -3.63 59.82
N LEU A 5 161.85 -2.85 60.60
CA LEU A 5 161.89 -1.35 60.77
C LEU A 5 160.63 -0.67 61.41
N ASN A 6 160.66 0.36 62.27
CA ASN A 6 161.69 1.27 62.77
C ASN A 6 161.19 2.04 64.04
N LEU A 7 162.08 2.17 65.05
CA LEU A 7 162.39 3.33 65.94
C LEU A 7 161.25 4.23 66.50
N LYS A 8 161.23 4.73 67.76
CA LYS A 8 162.18 4.75 68.90
C LYS A 8 161.51 5.37 70.15
N PRO A 9 161.95 5.00 71.37
CA PRO A 9 161.86 5.78 72.62
C PRO A 9 163.18 6.57 72.88
N ILE A 10 163.36 7.18 74.08
CA ILE A 10 164.55 7.91 74.67
C ILE A 10 164.19 9.39 74.96
N VAL A 11 164.08 9.92 76.20
CA VAL A 11 164.97 10.09 77.39
C VAL A 11 165.99 11.25 77.26
N TYR A 12 166.19 11.97 78.38
CA TYR A 12 167.37 12.76 78.84
C TYR A 12 167.28 14.30 78.91
N THR A 13 167.12 14.76 80.17
CA THR A 13 167.98 15.68 80.98
C THR A 13 168.59 16.96 80.43
N LEU A 14 168.71 17.90 81.39
CA LEU A 14 169.76 18.92 81.54
C LEU A 14 169.62 20.08 80.52
N LEU A 15 169.75 21.36 80.86
CA LEU A 15 170.54 22.00 81.91
C LEU A 15 170.11 23.49 81.98
N LEU A 16 170.12 24.09 83.19
CA LEU A 16 170.37 25.50 83.54
C LEU A 16 170.09 26.64 82.51
N LEU A 17 169.34 27.66 82.92
CA LEU A 17 169.84 28.87 83.63
C LEU A 17 168.97 30.12 83.31
N LEU A 18 168.42 30.70 84.39
CA LEU A 18 168.29 32.13 84.70
C LEU A 18 167.48 33.14 83.79
N PHE A 19 166.39 33.64 84.41
CA PHE A 19 165.85 35.02 84.53
C PHE A 19 165.25 35.80 83.32
N VAL A 20 163.95 36.20 83.44
CA VAL A 20 163.41 37.57 83.73
C VAL A 20 161.96 37.74 83.17
N VAL A 21 160.98 37.95 84.08
CA VAL A 21 159.84 38.92 84.16
C VAL A 21 158.89 39.27 82.96
N CYS A 22 157.57 39.39 83.32
CA CYS A 22 156.43 40.23 82.82
C CYS A 22 155.19 39.58 82.12
N THR A 23 154.02 40.24 82.27
CA THR A 23 152.57 39.83 82.25
C THR A 23 151.73 40.14 80.97
N GLU A 24 150.58 39.46 80.71
CA GLU A 24 149.32 39.96 80.04
C GLU A 24 148.12 38.94 80.03
N ASP A 25 146.84 39.40 79.96
CA ASP A 25 145.51 38.69 80.09
C ASP A 25 144.80 38.37 78.73
N ASP A 26 143.90 37.36 78.66
CA ASP A 26 143.09 36.90 77.48
C ASP A 26 141.69 37.60 77.30
N PRO A 27 141.11 37.69 76.06
CA PRO A 27 139.82 38.38 75.77
C PRO A 27 138.52 37.56 75.99
N ILE A 28 137.37 38.25 76.21
CA ILE A 28 136.03 37.68 76.56
C ILE A 28 135.13 37.42 75.32
N GLN A 29 134.41 36.28 75.28
CA GLN A 29 133.46 35.87 74.21
C GLN A 29 132.06 35.47 74.73
N TYR A 30 131.00 35.64 73.92
CA TYR A 30 129.60 35.27 74.24
C TYR A 30 128.93 34.40 73.15
N LYS A 31 127.92 33.59 73.51
CA LYS A 31 127.21 32.65 72.61
C LYS A 31 125.91 33.20 72.00
N LEU A 32 125.64 32.86 70.73
CA LEU A 32 124.35 32.99 70.03
C LEU A 32 123.68 31.63 69.82
N THR A 33 122.37 31.54 70.08
CA THR A 33 121.51 30.41 69.67
C THR A 33 120.27 30.93 68.95
N THR A 34 119.84 30.32 67.85
CA THR A 34 118.62 30.73 67.13
C THR A 34 117.55 29.63 67.03
N HIS A 35 116.26 29.98 67.01
CA HIS A 35 115.12 29.06 66.81
C HIS A 35 114.15 29.57 65.73
N VAL A 36 113.49 28.66 65.01
CA VAL A 36 112.45 29.00 64.01
C VAL A 36 111.09 28.51 64.51
N ASN A 37 110.07 29.36 64.42
CA ASN A 37 108.72 29.03 64.85
C ASN A 37 107.65 29.36 63.78
N PRO A 38 106.84 28.37 63.35
CA PRO A 38 106.99 26.94 63.62
C PRO A 38 108.21 26.35 62.86
N PRO A 39 108.79 25.22 63.28
CA PRO A 39 110.09 24.74 62.79
C PRO A 39 110.17 24.50 61.26
N GLU A 40 109.06 24.15 60.62
CA GLU A 40 108.95 23.92 59.18
C GLU A 40 108.86 25.20 58.34
N ALA A 41 108.62 26.34 58.99
CA ALA A 41 108.25 27.57 58.30
C ALA A 41 109.42 28.36 57.72
N GLY A 42 110.67 28.00 58.04
CA GLY A 42 111.84 28.67 57.47
C GLY A 42 113.17 28.29 58.11
N SER A 43 114.17 29.15 57.96
CA SER A 43 115.51 28.99 58.51
C SER A 43 116.14 30.34 58.93
N ILE A 44 117.16 30.32 59.81
CA ILE A 44 117.92 31.50 60.26
C ILE A 44 119.42 31.31 60.00
N SER A 45 120.13 32.38 59.59
CA SER A 45 121.59 32.39 59.43
C SER A 45 122.24 33.68 59.97
N PRO A 46 123.35 33.60 60.73
CA PRO A 46 123.98 32.38 61.26
C PRO A 46 123.11 31.72 62.35
N SER A 47 123.06 30.38 62.37
CA SER A 47 122.16 29.64 63.27
C SER A 47 122.67 29.48 64.71
N SER A 48 123.99 29.61 64.93
CA SER A 48 124.64 29.68 66.24
C SER A 48 126.11 30.11 66.12
N GLY A 49 126.76 30.48 67.23
CA GLY A 49 128.21 30.78 67.26
C GLY A 49 128.68 31.40 68.59
N PHE A 50 130.01 31.59 68.74
CA PHE A 50 130.62 32.40 69.80
C PHE A 50 131.31 33.61 69.17
N PHE A 51 131.06 34.79 69.72
CA PHE A 51 131.53 36.06 69.18
C PHE A 51 132.23 36.87 70.28
N GLU A 52 133.32 37.55 69.93
CA GLU A 52 134.05 38.45 70.83
C GLU A 52 133.18 39.64 71.22
N GLU A 53 133.33 40.09 72.46
CA GLU A 53 132.60 41.26 72.98
C GLU A 53 132.82 42.49 72.09
N GLY A 54 131.74 43.13 71.66
CA GLY A 54 131.75 44.29 70.77
C GLY A 54 131.61 43.98 69.27
N THR A 55 131.56 42.70 68.87
CA THR A 55 131.36 42.32 67.45
C THR A 55 129.94 42.62 66.99
N GLU A 56 129.78 43.23 65.80
CA GLU A 56 128.47 43.41 65.17
C GLU A 56 128.12 42.20 64.28
N ILE A 57 126.89 41.68 64.40
CA ILE A 57 126.40 40.52 63.63
C ILE A 57 125.04 40.78 63.01
N THR A 58 124.79 40.18 61.84
CA THR A 58 123.50 40.25 61.13
C THR A 58 122.85 38.87 61.04
N LEU A 59 121.59 38.75 61.45
CA LEU A 59 120.76 37.54 61.29
C LEU A 59 119.75 37.72 60.15
N THR A 60 119.62 36.70 59.30
CA THR A 60 118.61 36.65 58.22
C THR A 60 117.69 35.45 58.41
N ALA A 61 116.38 35.65 58.35
CA ALA A 61 115.36 34.61 58.32
C ALA A 61 114.85 34.38 56.88
N THR A 62 114.76 33.13 56.43
CA THR A 62 114.25 32.80 55.08
C THR A 62 113.00 31.92 55.21
N PRO A 63 111.81 32.36 54.73
CA PRO A 63 110.58 31.57 54.78
C PRO A 63 110.56 30.37 53.82
N SER A 64 109.91 29.29 54.23
CA SER A 64 109.48 28.18 53.36
C SER A 64 108.31 28.59 52.46
N ALA A 65 108.05 27.85 51.37
CA ALA A 65 107.12 28.25 50.28
C ALA A 65 105.70 28.67 50.73
N GLU A 66 105.16 28.01 51.77
CA GLU A 66 103.81 28.25 52.31
C GLU A 66 103.74 29.33 53.39
N TYR A 67 104.88 29.88 53.81
CA TYR A 67 104.97 30.78 54.96
C TYR A 67 105.60 32.12 54.59
N ASN A 68 105.31 33.15 55.36
CA ASN A 68 105.94 34.47 55.33
C ASN A 68 106.68 34.71 56.65
N PHE A 69 107.83 35.39 56.60
CA PHE A 69 108.51 35.84 57.82
C PHE A 69 107.67 36.93 58.47
N LYS A 70 107.40 36.78 59.76
CA LYS A 70 106.58 37.70 60.54
C LYS A 70 107.44 38.69 61.32
N ASN A 71 108.29 38.20 62.22
CA ASN A 71 109.16 39.01 63.06
C ASN A 71 110.21 38.17 63.80
N TRP A 72 111.22 38.83 64.37
CA TRP A 72 112.12 38.26 65.36
C TRP A 72 111.54 38.42 66.78
N SER A 73 111.82 37.45 67.64
CA SER A 73 111.39 37.40 69.04
C SER A 73 112.50 36.90 69.99
N ASP A 74 112.23 36.94 71.30
CA ASP A 74 113.13 36.64 72.43
C ASP A 74 114.28 37.63 72.65
N GLY A 75 115.53 37.24 72.38
CA GLY A 75 116.74 38.01 72.72
C GLY A 75 117.01 39.23 71.84
N ILE A 76 116.24 39.37 70.76
CA ILE A 76 116.07 40.60 69.98
C ILE A 76 114.62 40.62 69.44
N THR A 77 114.05 41.82 69.35
CA THR A 77 112.71 42.01 68.78
C THR A 77 112.77 42.97 67.61
N GLY A 78 112.02 42.68 66.55
CA GLY A 78 111.96 43.53 65.36
C GLY A 78 111.33 42.81 64.17
N THR A 79 110.74 43.55 63.24
CA THR A 79 110.15 43.00 62.00
C THR A 79 111.10 43.08 60.81
N GLU A 80 112.24 43.76 60.97
CA GLU A 80 113.25 43.88 59.93
C GLU A 80 114.01 42.57 59.75
N ASN A 81 114.23 42.17 58.51
CA ASN A 81 114.91 40.94 58.17
C ASN A 81 115.68 41.14 56.86
N PRO A 82 117.04 41.17 56.87
CA PRO A 82 117.94 40.82 57.99
C PRO A 82 117.97 41.85 59.14
N ILE A 83 118.27 41.41 60.37
CA ILE A 83 118.44 42.27 61.56
C ILE A 83 119.91 42.28 62.04
N THR A 84 120.46 43.46 62.37
CA THR A 84 121.87 43.62 62.79
C THR A 84 121.98 44.17 64.21
N PHE A 85 122.90 43.64 65.02
CA PHE A 85 123.12 44.09 66.41
C PHE A 85 124.52 43.76 66.93
N VAL A 86 124.95 44.45 67.99
CA VAL A 86 126.28 44.27 68.64
C VAL A 86 126.20 43.26 69.78
N PHE A 87 127.18 42.35 69.82
CA PHE A 87 127.27 41.25 70.78
C PHE A 87 127.99 41.70 72.07
N ASN A 88 127.22 41.86 73.15
CA ASN A 88 127.70 42.27 74.48
C ASN A 88 127.30 41.29 75.59
N THR A 89 126.53 40.25 75.27
CA THR A 89 125.99 39.23 76.18
C THR A 89 125.58 37.98 75.39
N HIS A 90 125.35 36.86 76.07
CA HIS A 90 124.75 35.66 75.46
C HIS A 90 123.30 35.96 75.00
N LYS A 91 122.91 35.54 73.79
CA LYS A 91 121.56 35.79 73.23
C LYS A 91 120.94 34.54 72.61
N ASN A 92 119.63 34.37 72.84
CA ASN A 92 118.76 33.40 72.15
C ASN A 92 117.72 34.16 71.33
N ILE A 93 117.60 33.90 70.03
CA ILE A 93 116.74 34.69 69.11
C ILE A 93 115.84 33.77 68.30
N THR A 94 114.56 34.08 68.17
CA THR A 94 113.60 33.28 67.41
C THR A 94 113.10 34.05 66.18
N ALA A 95 112.96 33.38 65.03
CA ALA A 95 112.24 33.91 63.87
C ALA A 95 110.84 33.31 63.79
N GLU A 96 109.83 34.16 63.82
CA GLU A 96 108.42 33.80 63.74
C GLU A 96 107.92 33.89 62.29
N PHE A 97 107.09 32.95 61.86
CA PHE A 97 106.50 32.87 60.53
C PHE A 97 104.98 32.61 60.56
N GLU A 98 104.26 32.97 59.50
CA GLU A 98 102.81 32.71 59.34
C GLU A 98 102.47 32.17 57.94
N LYS A 99 101.45 31.29 57.84
CA LYS A 99 101.01 30.68 56.56
C LYS A 99 100.34 31.68 55.61
N LYS A 100 100.48 31.46 54.30
CA LYS A 100 99.74 32.16 53.23
C LYS A 100 98.27 31.72 53.18
N ASN A 101 97.36 32.60 52.74
CA ASN A 101 95.94 32.32 52.52
C ASN A 101 95.51 32.58 51.05
N TYR A 102 94.51 31.84 50.54
CA TYR A 102 93.97 31.91 49.17
C TYR A 102 92.43 31.87 49.11
N SER A 103 91.82 32.39 48.05
CA SER A 103 90.36 32.53 47.88
C SER A 103 89.71 31.37 47.08
N LEU A 104 88.46 31.03 47.38
CA LEU A 104 87.59 30.15 46.56
C LEU A 104 86.33 30.92 46.13
N ASN A 105 85.99 30.90 44.84
CA ASN A 105 84.81 31.55 44.26
C ASN A 105 83.95 30.54 43.46
N ILE A 106 82.63 30.59 43.61
CA ILE A 106 81.69 29.66 42.95
C ILE A 106 80.57 30.46 42.26
N GLU A 107 80.42 30.27 40.96
CA GLU A 107 79.34 30.81 40.13
C GLU A 107 78.28 29.73 39.83
N ILE A 108 77.01 30.11 39.70
CA ILE A 108 75.90 29.18 39.41
C ILE A 108 75.25 29.56 38.08
N VAL A 109 75.09 28.58 37.17
CA VAL A 109 74.39 28.71 35.89
C VAL A 109 73.21 27.72 35.88
N GLY A 110 72.00 28.22 35.68
CA GLY A 110 70.75 27.45 35.88
C GLY A 110 70.19 27.63 37.29
N GLU A 111 69.17 26.84 37.65
CA GLU A 111 68.55 26.91 38.98
C GLU A 111 68.99 25.76 39.90
N GLY A 112 69.73 26.15 40.94
CA GLY A 112 70.20 25.27 41.99
C GLY A 112 71.05 26.04 42.98
N THR A 113 71.64 25.33 43.95
CA THR A 113 72.51 25.90 44.97
C THR A 113 73.77 25.07 45.13
N VAL A 114 74.85 25.67 45.63
CA VAL A 114 76.07 24.95 46.04
C VAL A 114 76.31 25.16 47.53
N THR A 115 76.49 24.09 48.27
CA THR A 115 76.81 24.14 49.71
C THR A 115 78.24 23.68 49.98
N GLU A 116 78.96 24.42 50.83
CA GLU A 116 80.34 24.11 51.26
C GLU A 116 80.36 23.37 52.62
N GLU A 117 81.18 22.32 52.74
CA GLU A 117 81.49 21.65 54.00
C GLU A 117 83.00 21.79 54.31
N ILE A 118 83.37 22.54 55.37
CA ILE A 118 84.76 22.89 55.72
C ILE A 118 85.25 22.05 56.92
N ILE A 119 86.44 21.42 56.81
CA ILE A 119 86.96 20.47 57.83
C ILE A 119 87.83 21.14 58.93
N GLN A 120 88.31 22.40 58.77
CA GLN A 120 89.02 23.16 59.84
C GLN A 120 88.79 24.70 59.73
N ALA A 121 88.82 25.40 60.88
CA ALA A 121 88.27 26.76 61.07
C ALA A 121 88.89 27.89 60.21
N LYS A 122 88.03 28.74 59.65
CA LYS A 122 88.31 29.85 58.72
C LYS A 122 88.34 31.23 59.42
N PRO A 123 89.39 32.06 59.23
CA PRO A 123 89.31 33.49 59.44
C PRO A 123 88.76 34.21 58.18
N ALA A 124 87.51 34.66 58.30
CA ALA A 124 86.81 35.71 57.56
C ALA A 124 86.73 35.75 56.01
N THR A 125 87.66 35.25 55.19
CA THR A 125 87.47 35.27 53.71
C THR A 125 88.32 34.26 52.97
N ASP A 126 89.60 34.11 53.34
CA ASP A 126 90.55 33.24 52.65
C ASP A 126 90.85 31.95 53.42
N TYR A 127 91.24 30.91 52.69
CA TYR A 127 91.62 29.59 53.19
C TYR A 127 93.15 29.52 53.36
N PRO A 128 93.67 29.07 54.52
CA PRO A 128 95.09 28.77 54.65
C PRO A 128 95.54 27.75 53.60
N SER A 129 96.71 27.97 53.01
CA SER A 129 97.30 27.08 52.00
C SER A 129 97.29 25.62 52.47
N GLY A 130 96.69 24.75 51.65
CA GLY A 130 96.52 23.31 51.89
C GLY A 130 95.16 22.89 52.47
N THR A 131 94.17 23.78 52.57
CA THR A 131 92.83 23.43 53.12
C THR A 131 92.01 22.60 52.14
N ILE A 132 91.34 21.53 52.59
CA ILE A 132 90.43 20.72 51.74
C ILE A 132 88.97 21.15 51.96
N VAL A 133 88.25 21.42 50.86
CA VAL A 133 86.83 21.84 50.84
C VAL A 133 86.01 20.82 50.05
N LYS A 134 84.83 20.47 50.56
CA LYS A 134 83.84 19.63 49.85
C LYS A 134 82.64 20.49 49.44
N LEU A 135 82.25 20.40 48.17
CA LEU A 135 81.20 21.18 47.51
C LEU A 135 80.08 20.25 47.05
N ASN A 136 78.82 20.59 47.35
CA ASN A 136 77.65 19.81 46.93
C ASN A 136 76.68 20.69 46.14
N ALA A 137 76.44 20.34 44.87
CA ALA A 137 75.47 21.01 44.01
C ALA A 137 74.07 20.39 44.22
N VAL A 138 73.07 21.22 44.52
CA VAL A 138 71.70 20.80 44.81
C VAL A 138 70.78 21.47 43.77
N PRO A 139 70.21 20.72 42.81
CA PRO A 139 69.27 21.26 41.83
C PRO A 139 67.98 21.77 42.49
N SER A 140 67.35 22.79 41.91
CA SER A 140 65.97 23.18 42.24
C SER A 140 64.95 22.18 41.67
N ASP A 141 63.69 22.27 42.10
CA ASP A 141 62.59 21.51 41.49
C ASP A 141 62.53 21.78 39.98
N GLU A 142 62.30 20.74 39.17
CA GLU A 142 62.34 20.73 37.69
C GLU A 142 63.73 20.87 37.02
N TRP A 143 64.80 21.00 37.80
CA TRP A 143 66.18 21.07 37.30
C TRP A 143 67.02 19.86 37.78
N GLU A 144 68.11 19.58 37.07
CA GLU A 144 69.11 18.59 37.44
C GLU A 144 70.54 19.15 37.31
N PHE A 145 71.47 18.61 38.09
CA PHE A 145 72.87 19.04 38.07
C PHE A 145 73.54 18.43 36.85
N LEU A 146 74.10 19.28 36.00
CA LEU A 146 74.76 18.87 34.77
C LEU A 146 76.26 18.61 35.02
N GLU A 147 77.02 19.63 35.41
CA GLU A 147 78.47 19.53 35.60
C GLU A 147 79.07 20.72 36.38
N TRP A 148 80.29 20.54 36.87
CA TRP A 148 81.21 21.60 37.28
C TRP A 148 82.09 22.03 36.11
N SER A 149 82.41 23.32 36.03
CA SER A 149 83.40 23.89 35.10
C SER A 149 84.21 25.02 35.77
N GLY A 150 85.16 25.65 35.06
CA GLY A 150 86.12 26.59 35.63
C GLY A 150 87.49 25.93 35.85
N ASP A 151 88.07 26.12 37.03
CA ASP A 151 89.36 25.52 37.44
C ASP A 151 89.25 24.00 37.70
N TYR A 152 88.02 23.45 37.72
CA TYR A 152 87.74 22.01 37.67
C TYR A 152 86.70 21.72 36.58
N GLN A 153 86.78 20.55 35.95
CA GLN A 153 85.83 20.08 34.93
C GLN A 153 85.40 18.65 35.28
N GLY A 154 84.10 18.44 35.51
CA GLY A 154 83.58 17.10 35.79
C GLY A 154 82.17 17.08 36.37
N THR A 155 81.54 15.90 36.39
CA THR A 155 80.16 15.70 36.84
C THR A 155 80.06 15.14 38.27
N GLU A 156 81.18 15.07 38.98
CA GLU A 156 81.23 14.54 40.35
C GLU A 156 80.49 15.46 41.32
N ASN A 157 79.51 14.94 42.04
CA ASN A 157 78.73 15.70 43.02
C ASN A 157 78.39 14.80 44.22
N PRO A 158 78.94 15.03 45.43
CA PRO A 158 79.75 16.19 45.83
C PRO A 158 81.21 16.15 45.35
N LEU A 159 81.78 17.32 45.04
CA LEU A 159 83.16 17.57 44.59
C LEU A 159 84.09 17.87 45.80
N GLN A 160 85.33 17.38 45.81
CA GLN A 160 86.36 17.72 46.83
C GLN A 160 87.60 18.35 46.18
N ILE A 161 88.09 19.47 46.74
CA ILE A 161 89.26 20.22 46.24
C ILE A 161 90.21 20.65 47.37
N THR A 162 91.49 20.83 47.08
CA THR A 162 92.50 21.41 47.99
C THR A 162 92.80 22.85 47.56
N ILE A 163 92.82 23.79 48.51
CA ILE A 163 93.09 25.21 48.27
C ILE A 163 94.56 25.51 48.56
N ASP A 164 95.41 25.46 47.54
CA ASP A 164 96.84 25.83 47.55
C ASP A 164 97.18 27.01 46.62
N GLU A 165 96.19 27.48 45.87
CA GLU A 165 96.16 28.72 45.09
C GLU A 165 94.70 29.22 44.97
N PRO A 166 94.42 30.41 44.40
CA PRO A 166 93.05 30.87 44.18
C PRO A 166 92.27 29.99 43.19
N ILE A 167 91.05 29.55 43.55
CA ILE A 167 90.21 28.65 42.73
C ILE A 167 88.85 29.29 42.37
N ASN A 168 88.40 29.16 41.12
CA ASN A 168 87.12 29.60 40.57
C ASN A 168 86.36 28.43 39.92
N LEU A 169 85.15 28.14 40.39
CA LEU A 169 84.29 27.07 39.87
C LEU A 169 82.94 27.60 39.39
N ILE A 170 82.32 26.88 38.46
CA ILE A 170 80.97 27.12 37.96
C ILE A 170 80.15 25.83 38.08
N ALA A 171 79.03 25.86 38.81
CA ALA A 171 78.06 24.77 38.85
C ALA A 171 76.96 25.00 37.81
N LYS A 172 76.75 24.06 36.89
CA LYS A 172 75.71 24.14 35.85
C LYS A 172 74.54 23.20 36.17
N PHE A 173 73.31 23.70 35.97
CA PHE A 173 72.06 22.95 36.09
C PHE A 173 71.23 23.07 34.79
N GLU A 174 70.50 22.02 34.41
CA GLU A 174 69.58 22.01 33.25
C GLU A 174 68.17 21.52 33.61
N LYS A 175 67.14 21.87 32.81
CA LYS A 175 65.74 21.46 33.06
C LYS A 175 65.49 20.02 32.62
N LYS A 176 64.65 19.30 33.38
CA LYS A 176 64.15 17.95 33.01
C LYS A 176 63.27 17.99 31.76
N ASN A 177 63.26 16.92 30.96
CA ASN A 177 62.42 16.74 29.77
C ASN A 177 61.52 15.48 29.88
N TYR A 178 60.29 15.52 29.35
CA TYR A 178 59.30 14.43 29.36
C TYR A 178 58.62 14.22 27.98
N SER A 179 58.14 13.01 27.70
CA SER A 179 57.52 12.65 26.41
C SER A 179 55.99 12.83 26.39
N LEU A 180 55.44 13.11 25.19
CA LEU A 180 54.01 13.09 24.89
C LEU A 180 53.74 12.12 23.73
N ASN A 181 52.87 11.14 23.94
CA ASN A 181 52.48 10.14 22.93
C ASN A 181 50.97 10.21 22.67
N ILE A 182 50.58 10.17 21.39
CA ILE A 182 49.19 10.28 20.95
C ILE A 182 48.86 9.13 19.99
N GLU A 183 47.91 8.29 20.38
CA GLU A 183 47.33 7.24 19.55
C GLU A 183 46.00 7.71 18.94
N ILE A 184 45.69 7.28 17.72
CA ILE A 184 44.44 7.62 17.01
C ILE A 184 43.62 6.35 16.79
N VAL A 185 42.36 6.38 17.22
CA VAL A 185 41.36 5.32 16.96
C VAL A 185 40.23 5.92 16.14
N GLY A 186 39.94 5.34 14.97
CA GLY A 186 39.05 5.94 13.96
C GLY A 186 39.81 6.74 12.91
N GLU A 187 39.12 7.53 12.08
CA GLU A 187 39.76 8.38 11.08
C GLU A 187 39.74 9.86 11.46
N GLY A 188 40.93 10.40 11.66
CA GLY A 188 41.17 11.79 11.98
C GLY A 188 42.66 12.03 12.18
N THR A 189 43.00 13.25 12.55
CA THR A 189 44.37 13.64 12.89
C THR A 189 44.37 14.43 14.19
N VAL A 190 45.51 14.46 14.89
CA VAL A 190 45.72 15.37 16.01
C VAL A 190 46.84 16.32 15.63
N THR A 191 46.58 17.62 15.70
CA THR A 191 47.60 18.65 15.48
C THR A 191 48.05 19.24 16.80
N GLU A 192 49.36 19.33 16.99
CA GLU A 192 50.00 19.99 18.13
C GLU A 192 50.22 21.49 17.84
N GLU A 193 49.67 22.38 18.65
CA GLU A 193 50.04 23.80 18.69
C GLU A 193 50.91 24.03 19.92
N ILE A 194 52.23 24.23 19.70
CA ILE A 194 53.20 24.37 20.78
C ILE A 194 53.40 25.87 21.09
N ILE A 195 53.19 26.27 22.34
CA ILE A 195 53.29 27.69 22.76
C ILE A 195 54.77 28.11 22.98
N GLN A 196 55.73 27.18 23.09
CA GLN A 196 57.18 27.44 23.20
C GLN A 196 58.05 26.31 22.60
N ALA A 197 59.29 26.61 22.19
CA ALA A 197 60.11 25.81 21.25
C ALA A 197 60.38 24.33 21.63
N LYS A 198 60.38 23.46 20.59
CA LYS A 198 60.53 21.99 20.62
C LYS A 198 61.97 21.51 20.31
N PRO A 199 62.60 20.69 21.18
CA PRO A 199 63.61 19.70 20.79
C PRO A 199 62.94 18.36 20.42
N ALA A 200 63.65 17.50 19.69
CA ALA A 200 63.08 16.56 18.72
C ALA A 200 62.24 15.37 19.23
N THR A 201 61.94 15.21 20.53
CA THR A 201 61.02 14.15 21.02
C THR A 201 60.41 14.45 22.39
N ASP A 202 61.11 15.21 23.25
CA ASP A 202 60.71 15.47 24.63
C ASP A 202 60.49 16.97 24.89
N TYR A 203 59.58 17.27 25.82
CA TYR A 203 59.17 18.60 26.24
C TYR A 203 59.83 18.95 27.58
N PRO A 204 60.43 20.15 27.73
CA PRO A 204 60.86 20.63 29.04
C PRO A 204 59.70 20.62 30.04
N SER A 205 59.98 20.21 31.28
CA SER A 205 59.01 20.22 32.38
C SER A 205 58.28 21.57 32.47
N GLY A 206 56.95 21.52 32.58
CA GLY A 206 56.07 22.68 32.65
C GLY A 206 55.61 23.23 31.29
N THR A 207 55.95 22.58 30.16
CA THR A 207 55.50 23.03 28.83
C THR A 207 53.99 22.83 28.67
N ILE A 208 53.28 23.85 28.16
CA ILE A 208 51.85 23.75 27.85
C ILE A 208 51.69 23.42 26.36
N VAL A 209 50.98 22.33 26.07
CA VAL A 209 50.67 21.87 24.70
C VAL A 209 49.16 21.95 24.48
N LYS A 210 48.75 22.50 23.34
CA LYS A 210 47.37 22.52 22.90
C LYS A 210 47.20 21.52 21.76
N LEU A 211 46.32 20.54 21.96
CA LEU A 211 46.03 19.45 21.04
C LEU A 211 44.67 19.67 20.40
N ASN A 212 44.63 19.66 19.07
CA ASN A 212 43.37 19.79 18.32
C ASN A 212 43.12 18.50 17.54
N ALA A 213 42.06 17.78 17.93
CA ALA A 213 41.59 16.62 17.19
C ALA A 213 40.78 17.09 15.99
N VAL A 214 41.23 16.76 14.79
CA VAL A 214 40.62 17.13 13.52
C VAL A 214 40.07 15.86 12.89
N PRO A 215 38.74 15.64 12.93
CA PRO A 215 38.12 14.49 12.28
C PRO A 215 38.34 14.53 10.77
N SER A 216 38.47 13.36 10.14
CA SER A 216 38.38 13.23 8.68
C SER A 216 36.95 13.50 8.19
N ASP A 217 36.78 13.67 6.87
CA ASP A 217 35.45 13.72 6.26
C ASP A 217 34.63 12.48 6.67
N GLU A 218 33.35 12.64 6.99
CA GLU A 218 32.43 11.60 7.52
C GLU A 218 32.63 11.14 8.98
N TRP A 219 33.67 11.63 9.67
CA TRP A 219 33.94 11.29 11.08
C TRP A 219 33.75 12.51 11.99
N GLU A 220 33.52 12.26 13.27
CA GLU A 220 33.51 13.27 14.33
C GLU A 220 34.38 12.85 15.51
N PHE A 221 34.88 13.83 16.26
CA PHE A 221 35.68 13.58 17.44
C PHE A 221 34.77 13.17 18.58
N LEU A 222 34.99 11.97 19.12
CA LEU A 222 34.19 11.43 20.21
C LEU A 222 34.76 11.90 21.56
N GLU A 223 36.00 11.52 21.87
CA GLU A 223 36.63 11.81 23.15
C GLU A 223 38.15 11.58 23.12
N TRP A 224 38.83 12.15 24.11
CA TRP A 224 40.17 11.78 24.53
C TRP A 224 40.08 10.69 25.61
N SER A 225 41.00 9.74 25.60
CA SER A 225 41.20 8.75 26.66
C SER A 225 42.70 8.50 26.92
N GLY A 226 43.06 7.63 27.86
CA GLY A 226 44.43 7.45 28.34
C GLY A 226 44.66 8.22 29.65
N ASP A 227 45.73 9.02 29.71
CA ASP A 227 46.09 9.84 30.88
C ASP A 227 45.16 11.07 31.07
N TYR A 228 44.31 11.36 30.08
CA TYR A 228 43.18 12.29 30.20
C TYR A 228 41.89 11.61 29.69
N GLN A 229 40.74 11.95 30.27
CA GLN A 229 39.43 11.47 29.87
C GLN A 229 38.48 12.66 29.71
N GLY A 230 38.00 12.92 28.49
CA GLY A 230 37.08 14.03 28.26
C GLY A 230 36.87 14.38 26.79
N THR A 231 35.90 15.26 26.52
CA THR A 231 35.46 15.63 25.17
C THR A 231 35.93 17.02 24.73
N GLU A 232 36.79 17.67 25.52
CA GLU A 232 37.31 19.00 25.22
C GLU A 232 38.20 18.99 23.96
N ASN A 233 37.88 19.81 22.97
CA ASN A 233 38.65 19.93 21.74
C ASN A 233 38.59 21.37 21.21
N PRO A 234 39.70 22.14 21.18
CA PRO A 234 41.07 21.70 21.48
C PRO A 234 41.32 21.46 22.99
N LEU A 235 42.06 20.40 23.30
CA LEU A 235 42.52 20.03 24.65
C LEU A 235 43.82 20.75 24.98
N GLN A 236 43.97 21.27 26.21
CA GLN A 236 45.21 21.89 26.67
C GLN A 236 45.76 21.14 27.89
N ILE A 237 47.02 20.71 27.82
CA ILE A 237 47.71 19.95 28.88
C ILE A 237 49.06 20.59 29.23
N THR A 238 49.52 20.38 30.46
CA THR A 238 50.87 20.73 30.93
C THR A 238 51.70 19.46 30.99
N ILE A 239 52.91 19.48 30.42
CA ILE A 239 53.83 18.34 30.42
C ILE A 239 54.81 18.47 31.61
N ASP A 240 54.45 17.87 32.74
CA ASP A 240 55.26 17.77 33.97
C ASP A 240 55.66 16.32 34.32
N GLU A 241 55.15 15.36 33.56
CA GLU A 241 55.50 13.94 33.54
C GLU A 241 55.21 13.33 32.13
N PRO A 242 55.61 12.08 31.84
CA PRO A 242 55.26 11.43 30.56
C PRO A 242 53.75 11.24 30.39
N ILE A 243 53.17 11.67 29.26
CA ILE A 243 51.72 11.62 28.98
C ILE A 243 51.41 10.78 27.73
N ASN A 244 50.41 9.90 27.82
CA ASN A 244 49.87 9.06 26.75
C ASN A 244 48.36 9.33 26.57
N LEU A 245 47.98 9.80 25.39
CA LEU A 245 46.59 10.09 25.03
C LEU A 245 46.13 9.25 23.84
N ILE A 246 44.84 8.97 23.80
CA ILE A 246 44.15 8.32 22.68
C ILE A 246 43.05 9.27 22.20
N ALA A 247 43.14 9.76 20.97
CA ALA A 247 42.05 10.49 20.31
C ALA A 247 41.11 9.48 19.62
N LYS A 248 39.86 9.42 20.06
CA LYS A 248 38.84 8.57 19.44
C LYS A 248 37.96 9.39 18.51
N PHE A 249 37.77 8.88 17.31
CA PHE A 249 36.84 9.39 16.31
C PHE A 249 35.79 8.32 16.01
N GLU A 250 34.55 8.73 15.77
CA GLU A 250 33.48 7.84 15.32
C GLU A 250 32.84 8.37 14.02
N LYS A 251 32.24 7.48 13.23
CA LYS A 251 31.52 7.91 12.02
C LYS A 251 30.26 8.67 12.42
N LYS A 252 29.99 9.77 11.72
CA LYS A 252 28.72 10.50 11.86
C LYS A 252 27.57 9.56 11.53
N ASN A 253 26.48 9.65 12.29
CA ASN A 253 25.25 8.91 12.00
C ASN A 253 24.17 9.87 11.47
N TYR A 254 23.41 9.40 10.48
CA TYR A 254 22.37 10.17 9.81
C TYR A 254 21.06 9.39 9.72
N SER A 255 19.95 10.09 9.88
CA SER A 255 18.62 9.49 9.79
C SER A 255 18.16 9.32 8.34
N LEU A 256 17.39 8.26 8.09
CA LEU A 256 16.62 8.06 6.86
C LEU A 256 15.13 8.04 7.24
N ASN A 257 14.36 8.96 6.67
CA ASN A 257 12.91 9.03 6.83
C ASN A 257 12.21 8.74 5.51
N ILE A 258 11.29 7.78 5.50
CA ILE A 258 10.50 7.40 4.32
C ILE A 258 9.04 7.75 4.58
N VAL A 259 8.49 8.59 3.73
CA VAL A 259 7.07 8.95 3.71
C VAL A 259 6.39 8.18 2.58
N ILE A 260 5.22 7.61 2.84
CA ILE A 260 4.41 6.92 1.83
C ILE A 260 3.21 7.80 1.50
N VAL A 261 2.97 8.01 0.21
CA VAL A 261 1.77 8.68 -0.33
C VAL A 261 1.08 7.70 -1.28
N GLY A 262 -0.20 7.42 -1.03
CA GLY A 262 -0.92 6.33 -1.69
C GLY A 262 -0.80 5.00 -0.93
N GLU A 263 -1.30 3.92 -1.52
CA GLU A 263 -1.28 2.59 -0.90
C GLU A 263 -0.11 1.73 -1.42
N GLY A 264 0.76 1.33 -0.50
CA GLY A 264 1.92 0.51 -0.79
C GLY A 264 2.83 0.41 0.42
N THR A 265 3.94 -0.30 0.25
CA THR A 265 4.98 -0.42 1.29
C THR A 265 6.35 -0.15 0.70
N VAL A 266 7.30 0.23 1.54
CA VAL A 266 8.72 0.31 1.17
C VAL A 266 9.48 -0.64 2.06
N THR A 267 10.26 -1.53 1.45
CA THR A 267 11.17 -2.42 2.18
C THR A 267 12.59 -1.88 2.09
N GLU A 268 13.31 -1.97 3.22
CA GLU A 268 14.71 -1.58 3.34
C GLU A 268 15.58 -2.84 3.34
N GLU A 269 16.49 -2.96 2.38
CA GLU A 269 17.56 -3.95 2.39
C GLU A 269 18.89 -3.22 2.67
N ILE A 270 19.50 -3.53 3.81
CA ILE A 270 20.76 -2.91 4.23
C ILE A 270 21.89 -3.89 3.94
N ILE A 271 22.86 -3.44 3.15
CA ILE A 271 23.98 -4.30 2.71
C ILE A 271 24.98 -4.56 3.86
N GLN A 272 24.94 -3.80 4.96
CA GLN A 272 25.75 -4.00 6.19
C GLN A 272 24.99 -3.58 7.48
N ALA A 273 25.31 -4.18 8.63
CA ALA A 273 24.48 -4.20 9.86
C ALA A 273 23.93 -2.84 10.37
N LYS A 274 22.64 -2.86 10.79
CA LYS A 274 21.82 -1.73 11.29
C LYS A 274 21.94 -1.50 12.81
N PRO A 275 22.31 -0.29 13.30
CA PRO A 275 21.92 0.20 14.61
C PRO A 275 20.52 0.85 14.55
N ALA A 276 19.83 0.92 15.70
CA ALA A 276 18.38 0.95 15.81
C ALA A 276 17.60 2.13 15.19
N THR A 277 18.22 3.21 14.70
CA THR A 277 17.49 4.36 14.10
C THR A 277 18.29 5.17 13.07
N ASP A 278 19.62 5.27 13.21
CA ASP A 278 20.48 6.08 12.35
C ASP A 278 21.52 5.22 11.60
N TYR A 279 21.93 5.71 10.44
CA TYR A 279 22.87 5.05 9.52
C TYR A 279 24.23 5.73 9.59
N PRO A 280 25.34 4.97 9.75
CA PRO A 280 26.68 5.54 9.61
C PRO A 280 26.85 6.21 8.25
N SER A 281 27.52 7.36 8.22
CA SER A 281 27.84 8.09 7.00
C SER A 281 28.52 7.18 5.96
N GLY A 282 28.01 7.24 4.73
CA GLY A 282 28.43 6.42 3.60
C GLY A 282 27.71 5.07 3.48
N THR A 283 26.72 4.77 4.33
CA THR A 283 25.95 3.52 4.21
C THR A 283 25.10 3.51 2.94
N ILE A 284 25.15 2.42 2.17
CA ILE A 284 24.29 2.20 1.00
C ILE A 284 23.04 1.43 1.44
N VAL A 285 21.86 2.01 1.17
CA VAL A 285 20.55 1.42 1.46
C VAL A 285 19.82 1.19 0.14
N LYS A 286 19.28 -0.02 -0.03
CA LYS A 286 18.42 -0.37 -1.16
C LYS A 286 16.96 -0.34 -0.71
N LEU A 287 16.17 0.52 -1.34
CA LEU A 287 14.75 0.73 -1.07
C LEU A 287 13.94 0.10 -2.19
N THR A 288 12.98 -0.78 -1.85
CA THR A 288 12.06 -1.35 -2.83
C THR A 288 10.64 -0.91 -2.50
N ALA A 289 10.03 -0.14 -3.38
CA ALA A 289 8.62 0.22 -3.31
C ALA A 289 7.77 -0.95 -3.84
N ILE A 290 6.79 -1.39 -3.05
CA ILE A 290 5.91 -2.52 -3.35
C ILE A 290 4.49 -1.98 -3.33
N PRO A 291 3.85 -1.78 -4.50
CA PRO A 291 2.47 -1.30 -4.57
C PRO A 291 1.49 -2.31 -3.96
N SER A 292 0.42 -1.79 -3.35
CA SER A 292 -0.74 -2.60 -2.95
C SER A 292 -1.56 -3.02 -4.19
N GLU A 293 -2.50 -3.96 -4.03
CA GLU A 293 -3.41 -4.36 -5.11
C GLU A 293 -4.19 -3.15 -5.64
N GLY A 294 -4.21 -2.96 -6.97
CA GLY A 294 -4.83 -1.81 -7.63
C GLY A 294 -3.96 -0.56 -7.73
N TRP A 295 -2.78 -0.51 -7.10
CA TRP A 295 -1.89 0.65 -7.12
C TRP A 295 -0.62 0.36 -7.94
N GLU A 296 -0.04 1.40 -8.54
CA GLU A 296 1.29 1.34 -9.15
C GLU A 296 2.26 2.30 -8.45
N PHE A 297 3.54 1.97 -8.46
CA PHE A 297 4.58 2.89 -8.01
C PHE A 297 4.82 3.94 -9.09
N ASP A 298 4.57 5.21 -8.77
CA ASP A 298 4.75 6.34 -9.68
C ASP A 298 6.21 6.79 -9.64
N ASN A 299 6.64 7.34 -8.51
CA ASN A 299 7.99 7.85 -8.36
C ASN A 299 8.41 8.12 -6.90
N TRP A 300 9.72 8.28 -6.70
CA TRP A 300 10.34 8.86 -5.51
C TRP A 300 10.41 10.39 -5.63
N ASN A 301 10.16 11.11 -4.54
CA ASN A 301 10.37 12.56 -4.42
C ASN A 301 11.18 12.91 -3.17
N GLY A 302 11.74 14.12 -3.11
CA GLY A 302 12.46 14.65 -1.96
C GLY A 302 13.97 14.66 -2.21
N HIS A 303 14.73 13.92 -1.40
CA HIS A 303 16.20 13.87 -1.55
C HIS A 303 16.67 13.23 -2.88
N TYR A 304 15.84 12.35 -3.43
CA TYR A 304 15.97 11.77 -4.76
C TYR A 304 14.64 11.96 -5.48
N GLU A 305 14.72 12.31 -6.76
CA GLU A 305 13.57 12.44 -7.65
C GLU A 305 13.78 11.51 -8.85
N GLY A 306 12.89 10.52 -9.01
CA GLY A 306 12.99 9.54 -10.09
C GLY A 306 12.11 8.32 -9.87
N ASN A 307 12.04 7.43 -10.86
CA ASN A 307 11.14 6.26 -10.87
C ASN A 307 11.89 4.92 -10.75
N GLU A 308 13.18 4.93 -10.42
CA GLU A 308 13.96 3.71 -10.22
C GLU A 308 13.42 2.92 -9.02
N ASN A 309 13.11 1.63 -9.23
CA ASN A 309 12.63 0.73 -8.20
C ASN A 309 13.10 -0.71 -8.49
N PRO A 310 13.98 -1.32 -7.68
CA PRO A 310 14.55 -0.80 -6.42
C PRO A 310 15.48 0.41 -6.62
N LEU A 311 15.49 1.33 -5.65
CA LEU A 311 16.35 2.51 -5.57
C LEU A 311 17.52 2.27 -4.61
N GLU A 312 18.75 2.52 -5.04
CA GLU A 312 19.94 2.49 -4.18
C GLU A 312 20.39 3.92 -3.85
N ILE A 313 20.53 4.25 -2.56
CA ILE A 313 21.01 5.56 -2.08
C ILE A 313 22.17 5.41 -1.12
N THR A 314 23.05 6.41 -1.09
CA THR A 314 24.09 6.55 -0.06
C THR A 314 23.65 7.56 1.00
N ILE A 315 23.71 7.19 2.28
CA ILE A 315 23.34 8.07 3.39
C ILE A 315 24.58 8.81 3.88
N ASP A 316 24.76 10.06 3.42
CA ASP A 316 25.88 10.96 3.77
C ASP A 316 25.44 12.21 4.57
N LYS A 317 24.13 12.37 4.76
CA LYS A 317 23.46 13.43 5.53
C LYS A 317 22.02 13.01 5.85
N PRO A 318 21.27 13.73 6.71
CA PRO A 318 19.88 13.41 6.98
C PRO A 318 19.07 13.38 5.67
N THR A 319 18.43 12.24 5.41
CA THR A 319 17.80 11.94 4.12
C THR A 319 16.31 11.69 4.34
N SER A 320 15.46 12.35 3.54
CA SER A 320 14.02 12.12 3.54
C SER A 320 13.54 11.87 2.12
N LEU A 321 12.80 10.78 1.92
CA LEU A 321 12.23 10.38 0.65
C LEU A 321 10.73 10.17 0.78
N THR A 322 10.00 10.44 -0.30
CA THR A 322 8.59 10.11 -0.41
C THR A 322 8.41 9.08 -1.53
N ALA A 323 7.89 7.89 -1.20
CA ALA A 323 7.41 6.93 -2.19
C ALA A 323 5.97 7.31 -2.57
N LYS A 324 5.74 7.65 -3.83
CA LYS A 324 4.40 7.95 -4.33
C LYS A 324 3.87 6.75 -5.11
N PHE A 325 2.70 6.28 -4.69
CA PHE A 325 1.89 5.31 -5.40
C PHE A 325 0.68 6.01 -6.00
N VAL A 326 0.23 5.57 -7.17
CA VAL A 326 -0.98 6.08 -7.82
C VAL A 326 -1.98 4.93 -8.01
N ASP A 327 -3.25 5.24 -7.79
CA ASP A 327 -4.33 4.29 -7.97
C ASP A 327 -4.54 4.04 -9.47
N THR A 328 -4.50 2.76 -9.86
CA THR A 328 -4.69 2.27 -11.22
C THR A 328 -5.84 1.28 -11.30
N SER A 329 -6.66 1.20 -10.25
CA SER A 329 -7.84 0.35 -10.25
C SER A 329 -8.73 0.73 -11.44
N PRO A 330 -9.22 -0.27 -12.20
CA PRO A 330 -10.18 0.00 -13.27
C PRO A 330 -11.40 0.72 -12.68
N LYS A 331 -11.84 1.76 -13.37
CA LYS A 331 -13.05 2.51 -13.03
C LYS A 331 -14.13 2.27 -14.07
N THR A 332 -15.36 2.11 -13.60
CA THR A 332 -16.55 2.00 -14.42
C THR A 332 -17.21 3.37 -14.51
N TYR A 333 -17.48 3.83 -15.73
CA TYR A 333 -18.14 5.10 -15.96
C TYR A 333 -19.64 5.00 -15.69
N ILE A 334 -20.17 5.89 -14.85
CA ILE A 334 -21.57 5.99 -14.45
C ILE A 334 -22.08 7.39 -14.81
N SER A 335 -22.83 7.51 -15.91
CA SER A 335 -23.22 8.81 -16.48
C SER A 335 -24.38 9.52 -15.78
N ASP A 336 -25.19 8.80 -15.00
CA ASP A 336 -26.37 9.34 -14.31
C ASP A 336 -26.03 9.59 -12.83
N ASP A 337 -26.03 10.86 -12.42
CA ASP A 337 -25.77 11.27 -11.04
C ASP A 337 -26.67 10.54 -10.03
N ASN A 338 -27.92 10.18 -10.38
CA ASN A 338 -28.79 9.46 -9.44
C ASN A 338 -28.40 7.99 -9.33
N PHE A 339 -27.87 7.39 -10.40
CA PHE A 339 -27.35 6.02 -10.35
C PHE A 339 -26.08 5.98 -9.51
N GLU A 340 -25.12 6.88 -9.77
CA GLU A 340 -23.90 6.99 -8.96
C GLU A 340 -24.23 7.32 -7.50
N GLN A 341 -25.13 8.28 -7.25
CA GLN A 341 -25.58 8.60 -5.89
C GLN A 341 -26.23 7.39 -5.20
N ALA A 342 -26.94 6.53 -5.93
CA ALA A 342 -27.47 5.30 -5.34
C ALA A 342 -26.35 4.31 -4.97
N LEU A 343 -25.27 4.23 -5.75
CA LEU A 343 -24.09 3.43 -5.42
C LEU A 343 -23.35 3.98 -4.18
N ILE A 344 -23.24 5.32 -4.06
CA ILE A 344 -22.71 5.99 -2.86
C ILE A 344 -23.58 5.66 -1.64
N ASP A 345 -24.91 5.78 -1.77
CA ASP A 345 -25.85 5.47 -0.68
C ASP A 345 -25.75 4.01 -0.19
N LEU A 346 -25.41 3.09 -1.11
CA LEU A 346 -25.21 1.67 -0.84
C LEU A 346 -23.79 1.34 -0.33
N GLY A 347 -22.87 2.30 -0.35
CA GLY A 347 -21.48 2.13 0.10
C GLY A 347 -20.56 1.46 -0.91
N TYR A 348 -20.94 1.45 -2.19
CA TYR A 348 -20.07 0.98 -3.29
C TYR A 348 -19.21 2.08 -3.88
N ASP A 349 -19.51 3.34 -3.56
CA ASP A 349 -18.76 4.50 -3.99
C ASP A 349 -18.67 5.54 -2.87
N ASP A 350 -17.69 6.44 -2.97
CA ASP A 350 -17.32 7.39 -1.93
C ASP A 350 -17.61 8.85 -2.31
N ILE A 351 -17.62 9.15 -3.61
CA ILE A 351 -17.80 10.50 -4.16
C ILE A 351 -18.65 10.45 -5.42
N LEU A 352 -19.28 11.58 -5.76
CA LEU A 352 -20.04 11.74 -7.00
C LEU A 352 -19.10 12.33 -8.06
N ASP A 353 -18.42 11.47 -8.83
CA ASP A 353 -17.40 11.85 -9.80
C ASP A 353 -17.55 11.22 -11.20
N ASP A 354 -18.71 10.65 -11.50
CA ASP A 354 -19.07 9.82 -12.66
C ASP A 354 -18.33 8.46 -12.73
N TYR A 355 -17.62 8.01 -11.67
CA TYR A 355 -16.81 6.80 -11.71
C TYR A 355 -16.76 6.01 -10.40
N VAL A 356 -17.24 4.77 -10.47
CA VAL A 356 -17.05 3.78 -9.40
C VAL A 356 -15.86 2.86 -9.69
N ASP A 357 -15.10 2.47 -8.67
CA ASP A 357 -14.05 1.47 -8.84
C ASP A 357 -14.67 0.11 -9.21
N THR A 358 -14.31 -0.46 -10.36
CA THR A 358 -14.97 -1.65 -10.94
C THR A 358 -14.93 -2.84 -9.98
N TYR A 359 -13.86 -3.02 -9.21
CA TYR A 359 -13.72 -4.13 -8.26
C TYR A 359 -14.70 -4.06 -7.07
N LYS A 360 -15.31 -2.88 -6.81
CA LYS A 360 -16.35 -2.72 -5.78
C LYS A 360 -17.71 -3.22 -6.26
N ILE A 361 -17.94 -3.24 -7.58
CA ILE A 361 -19.22 -3.60 -8.21
C ILE A 361 -19.23 -4.95 -8.94
N ASP A 362 -18.08 -5.44 -9.40
CA ASP A 362 -17.95 -6.64 -10.25
C ASP A 362 -18.46 -7.94 -9.59
N LYS A 363 -18.48 -7.98 -8.25
CA LYS A 363 -18.92 -9.12 -7.41
C LYS A 363 -20.31 -8.93 -6.81
N ILE A 364 -21.01 -7.85 -7.11
CA ILE A 364 -22.37 -7.63 -6.59
C ILE A 364 -23.31 -8.65 -7.23
N ILE A 365 -24.00 -9.42 -6.39
CA ILE A 365 -24.97 -10.45 -6.80
C ILE A 365 -26.37 -9.84 -6.95
N GLU A 366 -26.72 -8.89 -6.09
CA GLU A 366 -28.04 -8.26 -6.06
C GLU A 366 -27.90 -6.74 -5.94
N LEU A 367 -28.57 -6.01 -6.83
CA LEU A 367 -28.58 -4.55 -6.84
C LEU A 367 -30.02 -4.03 -6.81
N SER A 368 -30.35 -3.24 -5.80
CA SER A 368 -31.66 -2.59 -5.67
C SER A 368 -31.54 -1.06 -5.73
N ILE A 369 -32.09 -0.49 -6.79
CA ILE A 369 -32.07 0.93 -7.15
C ILE A 369 -33.47 1.43 -7.56
N ILE A 370 -34.50 0.90 -6.89
CA ILE A 370 -35.92 1.21 -7.13
C ILE A 370 -36.23 2.66 -6.75
N SER A 371 -37.02 3.36 -7.56
CA SER A 371 -37.56 4.69 -7.24
C SER A 371 -36.48 5.74 -6.90
N LYS A 372 -35.36 5.70 -7.63
CA LYS A 372 -34.23 6.62 -7.47
C LYS A 372 -34.21 7.75 -8.50
N ASN A 373 -35.23 7.81 -9.37
CA ASN A 373 -35.32 8.78 -10.47
C ASN A 373 -34.15 8.66 -11.47
N ILE A 374 -33.60 7.46 -11.61
CA ILE A 374 -32.50 7.15 -12.54
C ILE A 374 -33.04 7.15 -13.97
N SER A 375 -32.31 7.76 -14.90
CA SER A 375 -32.68 7.85 -16.32
C SER A 375 -31.77 7.04 -17.25
N ASP A 376 -30.55 6.74 -16.81
CA ASP A 376 -29.54 5.98 -17.55
C ASP A 376 -28.80 5.02 -16.59
N LEU A 377 -28.64 3.76 -17.02
CA LEU A 377 -27.88 2.72 -16.29
C LEU A 377 -26.57 2.35 -17.00
N THR A 378 -26.02 3.26 -17.80
CA THR A 378 -24.66 3.12 -18.33
C THR A 378 -23.68 2.73 -17.21
N GLY A 379 -22.89 1.69 -17.47
CA GLY A 379 -21.98 1.07 -16.50
C GLY A 379 -22.54 -0.20 -15.83
N ILE A 380 -23.85 -0.46 -15.89
CA ILE A 380 -24.45 -1.69 -15.32
C ILE A 380 -23.85 -3.00 -15.91
N GLY A 381 -23.30 -2.93 -17.13
CA GLY A 381 -22.63 -4.06 -17.77
C GLY A 381 -21.37 -4.56 -17.04
N ASP A 382 -20.75 -3.74 -16.19
CA ASP A 382 -19.57 -4.13 -15.40
C ASP A 382 -19.94 -4.85 -14.09
N PHE A 383 -21.23 -4.94 -13.75
CA PHE A 383 -21.75 -5.76 -12.65
C PHE A 383 -21.85 -7.23 -13.11
N ILE A 384 -20.71 -7.82 -13.45
CA ILE A 384 -20.61 -9.13 -14.10
C ILE A 384 -21.11 -10.30 -13.23
N GLY A 385 -21.13 -10.11 -11.91
CA GLY A 385 -21.67 -11.07 -10.94
C GLY A 385 -23.17 -10.97 -10.68
N LEU A 386 -23.88 -10.03 -11.32
CA LEU A 386 -25.27 -9.70 -10.99
C LEU A 386 -26.23 -10.83 -11.39
N GLU A 387 -26.95 -11.36 -10.40
CA GLU A 387 -28.02 -12.35 -10.54
C GLU A 387 -29.41 -11.69 -10.43
N THR A 388 -29.55 -10.65 -9.60
CA THR A 388 -30.82 -9.92 -9.45
C THR A 388 -30.67 -8.41 -9.57
N LEU A 389 -31.49 -7.80 -10.42
CA LEU A 389 -31.55 -6.35 -10.60
C LEU A 389 -32.96 -5.82 -10.34
N TRP A 390 -33.11 -4.97 -9.33
CA TRP A 390 -34.32 -4.16 -9.13
C TRP A 390 -34.09 -2.70 -9.53
N CYS A 391 -34.56 -2.32 -10.71
CA CYS A 391 -34.49 -0.97 -11.27
C CYS A 391 -35.87 -0.37 -11.59
N SER A 392 -36.93 -0.91 -10.98
CA SER A 392 -38.32 -0.47 -11.16
C SER A 392 -38.58 0.97 -10.70
N GLN A 393 -39.65 1.59 -11.22
CA GLN A 393 -40.12 2.93 -10.84
C GLN A 393 -39.08 4.04 -11.07
N ASN A 394 -38.35 3.98 -12.19
CA ASN A 394 -37.36 4.97 -12.58
C ASN A 394 -37.80 5.68 -13.89
N GLN A 395 -36.86 6.32 -14.58
CA GLN A 395 -37.10 7.08 -15.82
C GLN A 395 -36.37 6.46 -17.02
N LEU A 396 -36.00 5.18 -16.94
CA LEU A 396 -35.16 4.51 -17.94
C LEU A 396 -35.85 4.48 -19.30
N THR A 397 -35.19 4.97 -20.35
CA THR A 397 -35.68 4.89 -21.73
C THR A 397 -35.09 3.72 -22.52
N SER A 398 -33.94 3.23 -22.06
CA SER A 398 -33.24 2.05 -22.54
C SER A 398 -32.65 1.30 -21.35
N LEU A 399 -32.48 0.00 -21.50
CA LEU A 399 -31.82 -0.86 -20.53
C LEU A 399 -30.96 -1.87 -21.29
N ASP A 400 -29.65 -1.79 -21.13
CA ASP A 400 -28.70 -2.76 -21.68
C ASP A 400 -28.13 -3.61 -20.56
N VAL A 401 -28.60 -4.86 -20.49
CA VAL A 401 -28.14 -5.89 -19.54
C VAL A 401 -27.41 -7.03 -20.27
N SER A 402 -26.94 -6.78 -21.49
CA SER A 402 -26.39 -7.81 -22.38
C SER A 402 -25.08 -8.45 -21.87
N ALA A 403 -24.41 -7.80 -20.92
CA ALA A 403 -23.21 -8.32 -20.25
C ALA A 403 -23.50 -9.05 -18.93
N ASN A 404 -24.69 -8.87 -18.34
CA ASN A 404 -25.11 -9.49 -17.09
C ASN A 404 -25.65 -10.91 -17.34
N ASN A 405 -24.78 -11.80 -17.84
CA ASN A 405 -25.17 -13.15 -18.30
C ASN A 405 -25.65 -14.08 -17.17
N SER A 406 -25.33 -13.74 -15.91
CA SER A 406 -25.74 -14.48 -14.71
C SER A 406 -27.14 -14.08 -14.22
N LEU A 407 -27.78 -13.08 -14.83
CA LEU A 407 -29.06 -12.52 -14.36
C LEU A 407 -30.17 -13.58 -14.41
N THR A 408 -30.76 -13.87 -13.25
CA THR A 408 -31.91 -14.76 -13.05
C THR A 408 -33.20 -13.98 -12.88
N ASP A 409 -33.13 -12.79 -12.27
CA ASP A 409 -34.30 -12.01 -11.92
C ASP A 409 -34.11 -10.53 -12.31
N LEU A 410 -34.99 -10.05 -13.20
CA LEU A 410 -34.96 -8.67 -13.69
C LEU A 410 -36.29 -7.96 -13.39
N PHE A 411 -36.23 -6.92 -12.56
CA PHE A 411 -37.34 -6.04 -12.26
C PHE A 411 -37.05 -4.65 -12.81
N CYS A 412 -37.68 -4.32 -13.94
CA CYS A 412 -37.53 -3.06 -14.68
C CYS A 412 -38.89 -2.41 -15.00
N ASP A 413 -39.94 -2.81 -14.28
CA ASP A 413 -41.30 -2.30 -14.43
C ASP A 413 -41.41 -0.80 -14.05
N ASN A 414 -42.45 -0.14 -14.55
CA ASN A 414 -42.72 1.27 -14.28
C ASN A 414 -41.55 2.19 -14.70
N ASN A 415 -41.12 2.06 -15.95
CA ASN A 415 -40.07 2.88 -16.58
C ASN A 415 -40.61 3.46 -17.90
N LYS A 416 -39.72 3.84 -18.81
CA LYS A 416 -40.05 4.36 -20.15
C LYS A 416 -39.34 3.57 -21.26
N ILE A 417 -39.04 2.30 -21.01
CA ILE A 417 -38.24 1.46 -21.89
C ILE A 417 -39.03 1.18 -23.17
N VAL A 418 -38.39 1.42 -24.33
CA VAL A 418 -39.02 1.24 -25.65
C VAL A 418 -38.63 -0.10 -26.29
N SER A 419 -37.45 -0.62 -25.94
CA SER A 419 -36.94 -1.91 -26.41
C SER A 419 -36.10 -2.57 -25.33
N LEU A 420 -36.22 -3.89 -25.19
CA LEU A 420 -35.47 -4.68 -24.23
C LEU A 420 -34.94 -5.95 -24.93
N ASP A 421 -33.61 -6.07 -25.02
CA ASP A 421 -32.94 -7.26 -25.55
C ASP A 421 -32.46 -8.13 -24.39
N LEU A 422 -32.94 -9.37 -24.34
CA LEU A 422 -32.64 -10.35 -23.29
C LEU A 422 -31.99 -11.62 -23.87
N SER A 423 -31.49 -11.55 -25.11
CA SER A 423 -30.96 -12.72 -25.82
C SER A 423 -29.73 -13.35 -25.15
N ASN A 424 -28.95 -12.56 -24.40
CA ASN A 424 -27.80 -13.05 -23.62
C ASN A 424 -28.16 -13.49 -22.19
N ASN A 425 -29.31 -13.09 -21.66
CA ASN A 425 -29.72 -13.37 -20.28
C ASN A 425 -30.47 -14.72 -20.20
N THR A 426 -29.84 -15.79 -20.72
CA THR A 426 -30.47 -17.11 -20.88
C THR A 426 -30.80 -17.81 -19.57
N ALA A 427 -30.28 -17.31 -18.44
CA ALA A 427 -30.53 -17.82 -17.10
C ALA A 427 -31.79 -17.21 -16.43
N LEU A 428 -32.46 -16.24 -17.07
CA LEU A 428 -33.63 -15.58 -16.50
C LEU A 428 -34.74 -16.58 -16.13
N THR A 429 -35.20 -16.48 -14.89
CA THR A 429 -36.34 -17.19 -14.32
C THR A 429 -37.52 -16.25 -14.10
N SER A 430 -37.26 -14.97 -13.79
CA SER A 430 -38.31 -13.97 -13.56
C SER A 430 -38.03 -12.69 -14.34
N LEU A 431 -39.04 -12.21 -15.06
CA LEU A 431 -38.99 -10.92 -15.76
C LEU A 431 -40.21 -10.08 -15.43
N TYR A 432 -39.97 -8.92 -14.81
CA TYR A 432 -40.96 -7.89 -14.56
C TYR A 432 -40.60 -6.65 -15.38
N CYS A 433 -41.29 -6.45 -16.50
CA CYS A 433 -41.07 -5.36 -17.45
C CYS A 433 -42.37 -4.59 -17.75
N GLY A 434 -43.39 -4.75 -16.90
CA GLY A 434 -44.68 -4.08 -17.05
C GLY A 434 -44.60 -2.55 -16.94
N ASN A 435 -45.63 -1.86 -17.43
CA ASN A 435 -45.77 -0.41 -17.43
C ASN A 435 -44.55 0.30 -18.07
N ASN A 436 -44.24 -0.09 -19.30
CA ASN A 436 -43.20 0.49 -20.15
C ASN A 436 -43.82 0.88 -21.52
N PHE A 437 -42.98 1.14 -22.52
CA PHE A 437 -43.42 1.44 -23.89
C PHE A 437 -42.94 0.36 -24.88
N LEU A 438 -42.82 -0.89 -24.42
CA LEU A 438 -42.39 -2.01 -25.25
C LEU A 438 -43.48 -2.33 -26.27
N ASN A 439 -43.12 -2.41 -27.55
CA ASN A 439 -44.02 -2.85 -28.63
C ASN A 439 -43.75 -4.29 -29.08
N SER A 440 -42.62 -4.86 -28.66
CA SER A 440 -42.20 -6.23 -28.93
C SER A 440 -41.26 -6.71 -27.82
N LEU A 441 -41.28 -8.01 -27.55
CA LEU A 441 -40.42 -8.65 -26.58
C LEU A 441 -40.08 -10.05 -27.09
N ASN A 442 -38.78 -10.34 -27.25
CA ASN A 442 -38.32 -11.65 -27.67
C ASN A 442 -37.77 -12.44 -26.47
N VAL A 443 -38.55 -13.40 -25.98
CA VAL A 443 -38.19 -14.29 -24.87
C VAL A 443 -37.80 -15.70 -25.30
N ALA A 444 -37.60 -15.95 -26.60
CA ALA A 444 -37.35 -17.29 -27.13
C ALA A 444 -36.05 -17.94 -26.60
N TYR A 445 -35.09 -17.13 -26.12
CA TYR A 445 -33.82 -17.58 -25.56
C TYR A 445 -33.88 -17.83 -24.05
N ASN A 446 -34.91 -17.32 -23.36
CA ASN A 446 -35.05 -17.38 -21.89
C ASN A 446 -35.87 -18.62 -21.49
N LYS A 447 -35.39 -19.81 -21.83
CA LYS A 447 -36.14 -21.08 -21.70
C LYS A 447 -36.46 -21.48 -20.25
N THR A 448 -35.73 -20.91 -19.28
CA THR A 448 -35.93 -21.13 -17.85
C THR A 448 -36.96 -20.19 -17.23
N LEU A 449 -37.52 -19.25 -18.01
CA LEU A 449 -38.47 -18.26 -17.52
C LEU A 449 -39.72 -18.95 -16.96
N SER A 450 -39.97 -18.72 -15.68
CA SER A 450 -41.11 -19.26 -14.91
C SER A 450 -42.16 -18.18 -14.61
N SER A 451 -41.76 -16.92 -14.57
CA SER A 451 -42.64 -15.78 -14.33
C SER A 451 -42.38 -14.65 -15.33
N LEU A 452 -43.41 -14.26 -16.09
CA LEU A 452 -43.36 -13.14 -17.03
C LEU A 452 -44.48 -12.14 -16.72
N HIS A 453 -44.07 -10.96 -16.26
CA HIS A 453 -44.95 -9.81 -16.02
C HIS A 453 -44.59 -8.70 -17.00
N CYS A 454 -45.48 -8.45 -17.95
CA CYS A 454 -45.27 -7.53 -19.06
C CYS A 454 -46.53 -6.68 -19.34
N GLU A 455 -47.36 -6.49 -18.32
CA GLU A 455 -48.60 -5.71 -18.38
C GLU A 455 -48.37 -4.23 -18.76
N GLY A 456 -49.37 -3.54 -19.30
CA GLY A 456 -49.31 -2.10 -19.54
C GLY A 456 -48.25 -1.67 -20.55
N ASN A 457 -48.03 -2.48 -21.59
CA ASN A 457 -47.13 -2.19 -22.71
C ASN A 457 -47.95 -1.97 -24.01
N GLN A 458 -47.33 -2.14 -25.18
CA GLN A 458 -47.94 -1.90 -26.50
C GLN A 458 -47.83 -3.15 -27.39
N PHE A 459 -47.85 -4.35 -26.81
CA PHE A 459 -47.71 -5.59 -27.58
C PHE A 459 -48.93 -5.87 -28.43
N PHE A 460 -48.70 -6.14 -29.73
CA PHE A 460 -49.70 -6.69 -30.65
C PHE A 460 -49.62 -8.22 -30.74
N LEU A 461 -48.43 -8.76 -30.49
CA LEU A 461 -48.13 -10.18 -30.47
C LEU A 461 -47.16 -10.46 -29.32
N LEU A 462 -47.33 -11.61 -28.66
CA LEU A 462 -46.41 -12.11 -27.65
C LEU A 462 -46.20 -13.62 -27.89
N ASP A 463 -44.98 -14.01 -28.25
CA ASP A 463 -44.61 -15.42 -28.44
C ASP A 463 -43.93 -15.96 -27.17
N VAL A 464 -44.63 -16.88 -26.49
CA VAL A 464 -44.16 -17.59 -25.28
C VAL A 464 -43.95 -19.09 -25.52
N SER A 465 -43.97 -19.54 -26.78
CA SER A 465 -43.94 -20.97 -27.14
C SER A 465 -42.69 -21.72 -26.67
N ASN A 466 -41.56 -21.01 -26.52
CA ASN A 466 -40.29 -21.57 -26.06
C ASN A 466 -40.13 -21.55 -24.53
N ASN A 467 -41.02 -20.87 -23.80
CA ASN A 467 -40.93 -20.71 -22.35
C ASN A 467 -41.80 -21.77 -21.65
N THR A 468 -41.51 -23.05 -21.92
CA THR A 468 -42.31 -24.19 -21.43
C THR A 468 -42.32 -24.35 -19.90
N ALA A 469 -41.43 -23.64 -19.20
CA ALA A 469 -41.36 -23.59 -17.74
C ALA A 469 -42.25 -22.49 -17.11
N LEU A 470 -42.96 -21.70 -17.92
CA LEU A 470 -43.84 -20.63 -17.41
C LEU A 470 -44.93 -21.17 -16.50
N VAL A 471 -44.97 -20.62 -15.28
CA VAL A 471 -45.97 -20.85 -14.24
C VAL A 471 -46.91 -19.65 -14.13
N GLY A 472 -46.40 -18.44 -14.36
CA GLY A 472 -47.19 -17.20 -14.32
C GLY A 472 -46.95 -16.33 -15.55
N LEU A 473 -48.04 -15.91 -16.19
CA LEU A 473 -48.03 -14.94 -17.29
C LEU A 473 -49.01 -13.80 -17.00
N ASN A 474 -48.50 -12.58 -16.85
CA ASN A 474 -49.27 -11.34 -16.88
C ASN A 474 -48.93 -10.53 -18.13
N CYS A 475 -49.91 -10.36 -19.01
CA CYS A 475 -49.85 -9.53 -20.21
C CYS A 475 -51.05 -8.57 -20.31
N GLU A 476 -51.65 -8.22 -19.16
CA GLU A 476 -52.77 -7.28 -19.06
C GLU A 476 -52.47 -5.93 -19.76
N GLY A 477 -53.49 -5.29 -20.33
CA GLY A 477 -53.39 -3.91 -20.79
C GLY A 477 -52.43 -3.72 -21.97
N ASN A 478 -52.46 -4.65 -22.92
CA ASN A 478 -51.73 -4.58 -24.18
C ASN A 478 -52.72 -4.43 -25.36
N MET A 479 -52.25 -4.66 -26.58
CA MET A 479 -53.05 -4.63 -27.81
C MET A 479 -53.07 -6.01 -28.49
N LEU A 480 -52.96 -7.09 -27.71
CA LEU A 480 -52.91 -8.45 -28.23
C LEU A 480 -54.22 -8.78 -28.94
N THR A 481 -54.14 -9.33 -30.15
CA THR A 481 -55.29 -9.90 -30.87
C THR A 481 -55.30 -11.42 -30.84
N GLU A 482 -54.14 -12.02 -30.59
CA GLU A 482 -53.93 -13.46 -30.46
C GLU A 482 -52.90 -13.73 -29.35
N LEU A 483 -53.03 -14.91 -28.73
CA LEU A 483 -52.08 -15.43 -27.76
C LEU A 483 -52.13 -16.96 -27.84
N ASP A 484 -50.96 -17.60 -27.95
CA ASP A 484 -50.85 -19.06 -27.90
C ASP A 484 -50.11 -19.45 -26.62
N VAL A 485 -50.81 -20.17 -25.75
CA VAL A 485 -50.29 -20.72 -24.48
C VAL A 485 -50.25 -22.25 -24.47
N SER A 486 -50.44 -22.88 -25.63
CA SER A 486 -50.58 -24.35 -25.76
C SER A 486 -49.34 -25.13 -25.30
N SER A 487 -48.15 -24.50 -25.36
CA SER A 487 -46.86 -25.07 -24.94
C SER A 487 -46.51 -24.78 -23.47
N ASN A 488 -47.26 -23.91 -22.79
CA ASN A 488 -47.00 -23.49 -21.41
C ASN A 488 -47.85 -24.32 -20.43
N THR A 489 -47.69 -25.64 -20.45
CA THR A 489 -48.53 -26.59 -19.70
C THR A 489 -48.40 -26.47 -18.17
N GLU A 490 -47.34 -25.81 -17.69
CA GLU A 490 -47.10 -25.54 -16.26
C GLU A 490 -47.81 -24.27 -15.75
N LEU A 491 -48.55 -23.53 -16.60
CA LEU A 491 -49.24 -22.31 -16.19
C LEU A 491 -50.26 -22.57 -15.06
N ILE A 492 -50.10 -21.78 -13.99
CA ILE A 492 -50.99 -21.71 -12.83
C ILE A 492 -51.75 -20.38 -12.84
N TYR A 493 -51.10 -19.30 -13.29
CA TYR A 493 -51.65 -17.96 -13.35
C TYR A 493 -51.57 -17.39 -14.77
N LEU A 494 -52.72 -16.98 -15.31
CA LEU A 494 -52.81 -16.31 -16.60
C LEU A 494 -53.70 -15.07 -16.50
N ASN A 495 -53.13 -13.92 -16.80
CA ASN A 495 -53.85 -12.65 -16.92
C ASN A 495 -53.54 -12.01 -18.28
N PHE A 496 -54.57 -11.88 -19.11
CA PHE A 496 -54.53 -11.15 -20.38
C PHE A 496 -55.68 -10.14 -20.47
N LYS A 497 -56.15 -9.66 -19.31
CA LYS A 497 -57.18 -8.64 -19.21
C LYS A 497 -56.88 -7.42 -20.07
N ASN A 498 -57.92 -6.74 -20.56
CA ASN A 498 -57.78 -5.47 -21.28
C ASN A 498 -56.87 -5.61 -22.52
N ASN A 499 -57.24 -6.55 -23.39
CA ASN A 499 -56.63 -6.80 -24.70
C ASN A 499 -57.75 -6.87 -25.77
N GLN A 500 -57.48 -7.45 -26.94
CA GLN A 500 -58.40 -7.51 -28.08
C GLN A 500 -58.61 -8.94 -28.60
N LEU A 501 -58.44 -9.96 -27.75
CA LEU A 501 -58.59 -11.36 -28.15
C LEU A 501 -60.06 -11.69 -28.43
N THR A 502 -60.32 -12.43 -29.50
CA THR A 502 -61.66 -12.96 -29.85
C THR A 502 -61.85 -14.42 -29.44
N THR A 503 -60.76 -15.14 -29.24
CA THR A 503 -60.72 -16.52 -28.76
C THR A 503 -59.40 -16.78 -28.04
N LEU A 504 -59.38 -17.79 -27.18
CA LEU A 504 -58.16 -18.34 -26.59
C LEU A 504 -58.39 -19.81 -26.28
N ASP A 505 -57.49 -20.68 -26.75
CA ASP A 505 -57.46 -22.08 -26.34
C ASP A 505 -56.56 -22.25 -25.12
N ILE A 506 -57.15 -22.71 -24.02
CA ILE A 506 -56.47 -23.04 -22.76
C ILE A 506 -56.61 -24.51 -22.38
N SER A 507 -56.98 -25.39 -23.33
CA SER A 507 -57.25 -26.80 -23.06
C SER A 507 -56.06 -27.56 -22.49
N ASN A 508 -54.85 -27.13 -22.82
CA ASN A 508 -53.59 -27.75 -22.36
C ASN A 508 -53.09 -27.18 -21.03
N ASN A 509 -53.63 -26.05 -20.55
CA ASN A 509 -53.20 -25.39 -19.33
C ASN A 509 -54.00 -25.90 -18.11
N THR A 510 -54.02 -27.22 -17.93
CA THR A 510 -54.87 -27.90 -16.91
C THR A 510 -54.49 -27.54 -15.46
N ASN A 511 -53.32 -26.94 -15.26
CA ASN A 511 -52.82 -26.49 -13.96
C ASN A 511 -53.32 -25.09 -13.55
N LEU A 512 -54.06 -24.37 -14.42
CA LEU A 512 -54.56 -23.03 -14.13
C LEU A 512 -55.46 -23.01 -12.90
N THR A 513 -55.09 -22.18 -11.93
CA THR A 513 -55.93 -21.86 -10.76
C THR A 513 -56.56 -20.47 -10.87
N THR A 514 -55.89 -19.57 -11.59
CA THR A 514 -56.30 -18.17 -11.75
C THR A 514 -56.30 -17.77 -13.23
N LEU A 515 -57.41 -17.19 -13.67
CA LEU A 515 -57.61 -16.70 -15.03
C LEU A 515 -58.33 -15.35 -15.01
N ASP A 516 -57.66 -14.31 -15.50
CA ASP A 516 -58.32 -13.03 -15.80
C ASP A 516 -58.33 -12.82 -17.32
N CYS A 517 -59.52 -13.02 -17.88
CA CYS A 517 -59.83 -12.87 -19.29
C CYS A 517 -60.68 -11.63 -19.57
N SER A 518 -60.88 -10.77 -18.57
CA SER A 518 -61.85 -9.67 -18.64
C SER A 518 -61.44 -8.57 -19.62
N SER A 519 -62.42 -7.79 -20.10
CA SER A 519 -62.20 -6.67 -21.03
C SER A 519 -61.47 -7.10 -22.31
N ASN A 520 -62.00 -8.10 -22.99
CA ASN A 520 -61.55 -8.60 -24.29
C ASN A 520 -62.74 -8.64 -25.27
N GLN A 521 -62.61 -9.38 -26.37
CA GLN A 521 -63.66 -9.57 -27.38
C GLN A 521 -64.03 -11.06 -27.53
N LEU A 522 -63.83 -11.87 -26.47
CA LEU A 522 -64.04 -13.31 -26.54
C LEU A 522 -65.50 -13.62 -26.85
N THR A 523 -65.74 -14.44 -27.88
CA THR A 523 -67.10 -14.90 -28.25
C THR A 523 -67.41 -16.28 -27.70
N SER A 524 -66.38 -17.07 -27.40
CA SER A 524 -66.49 -18.37 -26.73
C SER A 524 -65.32 -18.57 -25.78
N LEU A 525 -65.55 -19.37 -24.74
CA LEU A 525 -64.51 -19.80 -23.81
C LEU A 525 -64.83 -21.20 -23.31
N ASN A 526 -63.89 -22.12 -23.44
CA ASN A 526 -63.98 -23.47 -22.91
C ASN A 526 -62.99 -23.66 -21.78
N ILE A 527 -63.51 -23.87 -20.57
CA ILE A 527 -62.72 -24.10 -19.34
C ILE A 527 -62.94 -25.51 -18.76
N SER A 528 -63.57 -26.40 -19.51
CA SER A 528 -63.97 -27.75 -19.06
C SER A 528 -62.79 -28.67 -18.68
N ASN A 529 -61.58 -28.37 -19.17
CA ASN A 529 -60.34 -29.09 -18.83
C ASN A 529 -59.54 -28.42 -17.69
N ASN A 530 -59.92 -27.21 -17.26
CA ASN A 530 -59.19 -26.43 -16.26
C ASN A 530 -59.79 -26.62 -14.87
N ASN A 531 -59.75 -27.86 -14.38
CA ASN A 531 -60.43 -28.29 -13.15
C ASN A 531 -59.95 -27.59 -11.88
N LEU A 532 -58.77 -26.96 -11.93
CA LEU A 532 -58.20 -26.27 -10.78
C LEU A 532 -58.64 -24.79 -10.67
N LEU A 533 -59.34 -24.24 -11.67
CA LEU A 533 -59.80 -22.85 -11.63
C LEU A 533 -60.69 -22.59 -10.42
N GLY A 534 -60.35 -21.57 -9.62
CA GLY A 534 -61.10 -21.22 -8.41
C GLY A 534 -60.88 -22.15 -7.21
N THR A 535 -60.06 -23.20 -7.32
CA THR A 535 -59.73 -24.06 -6.18
C THR A 535 -58.81 -23.34 -5.18
N ILE A 536 -59.01 -23.58 -3.87
CA ILE A 536 -58.31 -22.96 -2.72
C ILE A 536 -56.79 -23.18 -2.87
N PRO A 537 -55.93 -22.14 -2.78
CA PRO A 537 -55.90 -21.18 -1.67
C PRO A 537 -56.15 -19.72 -2.04
N PHE A 538 -57.13 -19.10 -1.36
CA PHE A 538 -57.39 -17.66 -1.08
C PHE A 538 -57.18 -16.56 -2.15
N PHE A 539 -56.60 -16.85 -3.32
CA PHE A 539 -56.25 -15.90 -4.39
C PHE A 539 -56.60 -16.42 -5.80
N SER A 540 -57.19 -17.61 -5.90
CA SER A 540 -57.71 -18.17 -7.16
C SER A 540 -59.00 -17.47 -7.55
N PHE A 541 -59.07 -16.92 -8.77
CA PHE A 541 -60.29 -16.31 -9.30
C PHE A 541 -60.41 -16.52 -10.82
N LEU A 542 -61.64 -16.45 -11.31
CA LEU A 542 -61.97 -16.39 -12.73
C LEU A 542 -62.72 -15.07 -12.95
N ASP A 543 -62.19 -14.19 -13.78
CA ASP A 543 -62.92 -13.01 -14.26
C ASP A 543 -62.93 -13.00 -15.78
N CYS A 544 -64.13 -13.12 -16.34
CA CYS A 544 -64.38 -13.09 -17.78
C CYS A 544 -65.43 -12.04 -18.16
N THR A 545 -65.58 -11.00 -17.33
CA THR A 545 -66.45 -9.86 -17.61
C THR A 545 -65.97 -8.99 -18.76
N ASN A 546 -66.85 -8.19 -19.34
CA ASN A 546 -66.61 -7.29 -20.46
C ASN A 546 -66.04 -8.01 -21.68
N ASN A 547 -66.66 -9.12 -22.07
CA ASN A 547 -66.41 -9.84 -23.31
C ASN A 547 -67.66 -9.81 -24.22
N GLN A 548 -67.70 -10.69 -25.22
CA GLN A 548 -68.85 -10.94 -26.08
C GLN A 548 -69.34 -12.39 -25.87
N LEU A 549 -69.19 -12.91 -24.65
CA LEU A 549 -69.52 -14.28 -24.30
C LEU A 549 -71.03 -14.42 -24.11
N ASP A 550 -71.64 -15.36 -24.84
CA ASP A 550 -72.99 -15.84 -24.54
C ASP A 550 -72.95 -17.13 -23.72
N CYS A 551 -71.87 -17.92 -23.84
CA CYS A 551 -71.73 -19.20 -23.15
C CYS A 551 -70.26 -19.45 -22.75
N ILE A 552 -70.07 -19.99 -21.54
CA ILE A 552 -68.77 -20.48 -21.04
C ILE A 552 -68.90 -21.98 -20.79
N GLN A 553 -68.12 -22.78 -21.52
CA GLN A 553 -68.21 -24.23 -21.44
C GLN A 553 -67.45 -24.75 -20.22
N VAL A 554 -68.15 -25.51 -19.39
CA VAL A 554 -67.66 -26.11 -18.14
C VAL A 554 -67.90 -27.62 -18.15
N ASN A 555 -67.29 -28.35 -17.22
CA ASN A 555 -67.61 -29.77 -16.99
C ASN A 555 -68.68 -29.96 -15.90
N GLU A 556 -69.09 -31.22 -15.68
CA GLU A 556 -70.13 -31.57 -14.70
C GLU A 556 -69.79 -31.16 -13.26
N GLU A 557 -68.52 -31.28 -12.85
CA GLU A 557 -68.05 -30.94 -11.49
C GLU A 557 -68.07 -29.43 -11.27
N GLN A 558 -67.49 -28.67 -12.21
CA GLN A 558 -67.50 -27.20 -12.20
C GLN A 558 -68.94 -26.66 -12.18
N LEU A 559 -69.83 -27.18 -13.03
CA LEU A 559 -71.22 -26.74 -13.08
C LEU A 559 -71.96 -27.01 -11.77
N ALA A 560 -71.71 -28.16 -11.13
CA ALA A 560 -72.30 -28.50 -9.84
C ALA A 560 -71.84 -27.54 -8.73
N ASP A 561 -70.56 -27.18 -8.70
CA ASP A 561 -69.98 -26.29 -7.69
C ASP A 561 -70.44 -24.82 -7.83
N ILE A 562 -70.66 -24.35 -9.06
CA ILE A 562 -71.20 -23.01 -9.35
C ILE A 562 -72.66 -22.90 -8.86
N GLY A 563 -73.43 -23.98 -8.94
CA GLY A 563 -74.85 -24.01 -8.58
C GLY A 563 -75.16 -24.00 -7.07
N ILE A 564 -74.14 -24.00 -6.21
CA ILE A 564 -74.29 -23.99 -4.74
C ILE A 564 -74.54 -22.56 -4.24
N ASP A 565 -75.39 -22.38 -3.21
CA ASP A 565 -75.62 -21.08 -2.54
C ASP A 565 -75.13 -21.12 -1.07
N PRO A 566 -74.09 -20.35 -0.70
CA PRO A 566 -73.29 -19.47 -1.57
C PRO A 566 -72.34 -20.28 -2.45
N PRO A 567 -71.99 -19.78 -3.65
CA PRO A 567 -71.11 -20.49 -4.57
C PRO A 567 -69.73 -20.73 -3.95
N ILE A 568 -69.17 -21.91 -4.22
CA ILE A 568 -67.82 -22.29 -3.76
C ILE A 568 -66.76 -21.41 -4.45
N TYR A 569 -67.02 -21.06 -5.71
CA TYR A 569 -66.12 -20.27 -6.53
C TYR A 569 -66.58 -18.82 -6.68
N PHE A 570 -65.63 -17.88 -6.67
CA PHE A 570 -65.88 -16.47 -6.98
C PHE A 570 -65.63 -16.20 -8.47
N TRP A 571 -66.35 -16.94 -9.33
CA TRP A 571 -66.26 -16.75 -10.78
C TRP A 571 -67.17 -15.62 -11.24
N VAL A 572 -66.62 -14.70 -12.03
CA VAL A 572 -67.35 -13.57 -12.60
C VAL A 572 -67.32 -13.66 -14.12
N LYS A 573 -68.45 -13.36 -14.74
CA LYS A 573 -68.67 -13.41 -16.18
C LYS A 573 -69.63 -12.28 -16.58
N ASP A 574 -69.80 -12.06 -17.87
CA ASP A 574 -70.85 -11.18 -18.37
C ASP A 574 -72.24 -11.60 -17.88
N ASP A 575 -73.11 -10.60 -17.68
CA ASP A 575 -74.50 -10.82 -17.26
C ASP A 575 -75.28 -11.65 -18.30
N SER A 576 -74.97 -11.48 -19.59
CA SER A 576 -75.57 -12.24 -20.71
C SER A 576 -75.07 -13.67 -20.83
N ALA A 577 -73.83 -13.94 -20.38
CA ALA A 577 -73.23 -15.26 -20.50
C ALA A 577 -73.92 -16.28 -19.60
N PHE A 578 -73.89 -17.58 -19.93
CA PHE A 578 -74.26 -18.66 -19.00
C PHE A 578 -73.21 -19.77 -19.01
N TYR A 579 -73.18 -20.58 -17.95
CA TYR A 579 -72.34 -21.78 -17.90
C TYR A 579 -73.12 -22.97 -18.46
N SER A 580 -72.48 -23.77 -19.32
CA SER A 580 -73.10 -24.96 -19.93
C SER A 580 -72.07 -26.08 -20.09
N LEU A 581 -72.55 -27.32 -20.12
CA LEU A 581 -71.72 -28.49 -20.49
C LEU A 581 -71.39 -28.47 -21.99
N ASP A 582 -72.24 -27.81 -22.79
CA ASP A 582 -72.08 -27.65 -24.22
C ASP A 582 -72.44 -26.22 -24.61
N CYS A 583 -71.45 -25.49 -25.13
CA CYS A 583 -71.61 -24.13 -25.65
C CYS A 583 -71.56 -24.08 -27.18
N ASN A 584 -71.49 -25.24 -27.84
CA ASN A 584 -71.52 -25.26 -29.29
C ASN A 584 -72.88 -24.74 -29.77
N PRO A 585 -72.90 -23.83 -30.76
CA PRO A 585 -74.14 -23.38 -31.37
C PRO A 585 -74.92 -24.59 -31.89
N LYS A 586 -76.24 -24.56 -31.70
CA LYS A 586 -77.16 -25.57 -32.21
C LYS A 586 -78.10 -24.96 -33.23
N THR A 587 -78.28 -25.65 -34.35
CA THR A 587 -79.25 -25.32 -35.39
C THR A 587 -80.60 -25.90 -35.00
N TYR A 588 -81.62 -25.05 -34.96
CA TYR A 588 -82.98 -25.46 -34.61
C TYR A 588 -83.69 -26.06 -35.83
N VAL A 589 -84.10 -27.32 -35.73
CA VAL A 589 -84.72 -28.11 -36.80
C VAL A 589 -86.03 -28.72 -36.28
N PRO A 590 -87.15 -27.97 -36.27
CA PRO A 590 -88.41 -28.38 -35.63
C PRO A 590 -89.26 -29.41 -36.38
N ASP A 591 -88.95 -29.73 -37.64
CA ASP A 591 -89.67 -30.76 -38.39
C ASP A 591 -89.03 -32.13 -38.10
N ASP A 592 -89.72 -32.97 -37.32
CA ASP A 592 -89.25 -34.32 -36.96
C ASP A 592 -88.79 -35.14 -38.17
N ASN A 593 -89.40 -34.99 -39.37
CA ASN A 593 -88.97 -35.74 -40.55
C ASN A 593 -87.68 -35.16 -41.15
N PHE A 594 -87.45 -33.85 -41.04
CA PHE A 594 -86.21 -33.22 -41.47
C PHE A 594 -85.06 -33.63 -40.53
N GLU A 595 -85.24 -33.49 -39.21
CA GLU A 595 -84.24 -33.92 -38.23
C GLU A 595 -83.99 -35.44 -38.34
N GLN A 596 -85.02 -36.26 -38.46
CA GLN A 596 -84.85 -37.70 -38.68
C GLN A 596 -84.10 -38.04 -39.97
N ALA A 597 -84.27 -37.25 -41.05
CA ALA A 597 -83.48 -37.45 -42.27
C ALA A 597 -82.00 -37.12 -42.05
N LEU A 598 -81.68 -36.12 -41.22
CA LEU A 598 -80.30 -35.77 -40.84
C LEU A 598 -79.68 -36.86 -39.93
N ILE A 599 -80.46 -37.42 -39.00
CA ILE A 599 -80.06 -38.59 -38.19
C ILE A 599 -79.77 -39.80 -39.09
N ASP A 600 -80.65 -40.11 -40.05
CA ASP A 600 -80.48 -41.22 -41.00
C ASP A 600 -79.19 -41.08 -41.84
N LEU A 601 -78.77 -39.85 -42.11
CA LEU A 601 -77.55 -39.51 -42.85
C LEU A 601 -76.29 -39.48 -41.97
N GLY A 602 -76.45 -39.57 -40.64
CA GLY A 602 -75.36 -39.56 -39.67
C GLY A 602 -74.85 -38.16 -39.30
N TYR A 603 -75.67 -37.13 -39.50
CA TYR A 603 -75.36 -35.75 -39.09
C TYR A 603 -75.87 -35.41 -37.68
N ASP A 604 -76.69 -36.27 -37.10
CA ASP A 604 -77.23 -36.13 -35.75
C ASP A 604 -77.47 -37.51 -35.11
N ASP A 605 -77.59 -37.55 -33.80
CA ASP A 605 -77.64 -38.77 -32.99
C ASP A 605 -78.98 -38.98 -32.26
N ILE A 606 -79.74 -37.91 -32.02
CA ILE A 606 -80.99 -37.93 -31.26
C ILE A 606 -82.02 -37.03 -31.93
N LEU A 607 -83.32 -37.31 -31.73
CA LEU A 607 -84.41 -36.47 -32.22
C LEU A 607 -84.82 -35.52 -31.09
N ASP A 608 -84.27 -34.31 -31.07
CA ASP A 608 -84.48 -33.33 -29.99
C ASP A 608 -84.73 -31.88 -30.47
N ASP A 609 -85.06 -31.70 -31.76
CA ASP A 609 -85.20 -30.45 -32.50
C ASP A 609 -83.87 -29.68 -32.72
N TYR A 610 -82.71 -30.23 -32.35
CA TYR A 610 -81.45 -29.49 -32.40
C TYR A 610 -80.22 -30.34 -32.70
N LEU A 611 -79.51 -29.98 -33.77
CA LEU A 611 -78.18 -30.52 -34.08
C LEU A 611 -77.09 -29.46 -34.03
N LYS A 612 -75.83 -29.87 -33.93
CA LYS A 612 -74.70 -28.94 -33.84
C LYS A 612 -74.53 -28.15 -35.14
N THR A 613 -74.49 -26.83 -35.02
CA THR A 613 -74.35 -25.92 -36.18
C THR A 613 -73.07 -26.18 -36.97
N GLU A 614 -71.96 -26.50 -36.30
CA GLU A 614 -70.68 -26.84 -36.96
C GLU A 614 -70.79 -28.04 -37.93
N ILE A 615 -71.70 -28.99 -37.66
CA ILE A 615 -71.90 -30.16 -38.52
C ILE A 615 -72.62 -29.72 -39.78
N VAL A 616 -73.70 -28.95 -39.66
CA VAL A 616 -74.54 -28.56 -40.80
C VAL A 616 -73.89 -27.48 -41.68
N GLU A 617 -73.14 -26.55 -41.08
CA GLU A 617 -72.39 -25.53 -41.82
C GLU A 617 -71.35 -26.13 -42.76
N ALA A 618 -70.84 -27.33 -42.45
CA ALA A 618 -69.85 -28.04 -43.26
C ALA A 618 -70.46 -28.92 -44.39
N ILE A 619 -71.79 -29.12 -44.41
CA ILE A 619 -72.45 -29.98 -45.41
C ILE A 619 -72.48 -29.27 -46.76
N THR A 620 -71.93 -29.93 -47.78
CA THR A 620 -71.88 -29.41 -49.16
C THR A 620 -72.90 -30.05 -50.09
N GLU A 621 -73.40 -31.25 -49.76
CA GLU A 621 -74.42 -31.97 -50.50
C GLU A 621 -75.44 -32.57 -49.53
N LEU A 622 -76.72 -32.26 -49.75
CA LEU A 622 -77.81 -32.75 -48.91
C LEU A 622 -78.92 -33.33 -49.79
N ASN A 623 -79.28 -34.59 -49.53
CA ASN A 623 -80.42 -35.24 -50.15
C ASN A 623 -81.40 -35.75 -49.09
N ILE A 624 -82.54 -35.09 -49.02
CA ILE A 624 -83.65 -35.35 -48.09
C ILE A 624 -84.97 -35.57 -48.85
N SER A 625 -84.86 -36.12 -50.06
CA SER A 625 -85.98 -36.32 -50.96
C SER A 625 -86.89 -37.47 -50.48
N SER A 626 -88.20 -37.39 -50.76
CA SER A 626 -89.18 -38.43 -50.40
C SER A 626 -89.26 -38.76 -48.90
N LYS A 627 -89.08 -37.74 -48.03
CA LYS A 627 -89.05 -37.92 -46.56
C LYS A 627 -90.32 -37.45 -45.84
N ASN A 628 -91.31 -36.93 -46.57
CA ASN A 628 -92.52 -36.30 -46.01
C ASN A 628 -92.24 -35.05 -45.17
N ILE A 629 -91.18 -34.31 -45.49
CA ILE A 629 -90.80 -33.09 -44.79
C ILE A 629 -91.78 -31.97 -45.13
N SER A 630 -92.26 -31.25 -44.12
CA SER A 630 -93.27 -30.20 -44.27
C SER A 630 -92.69 -28.78 -44.17
N GLU A 631 -91.60 -28.61 -43.42
CA GLU A 631 -90.82 -27.37 -43.34
C GLU A 631 -89.32 -27.66 -43.22
N LEU A 632 -88.49 -26.67 -43.58
CA LEU A 632 -87.03 -26.75 -43.57
C LEU A 632 -86.41 -25.64 -42.71
N THR A 633 -87.11 -25.24 -41.63
CA THR A 633 -86.53 -24.31 -40.65
C THR A 633 -85.18 -24.87 -40.18
N GLY A 634 -84.12 -24.05 -40.24
CA GLY A 634 -82.75 -24.44 -39.90
C GLY A 634 -81.86 -24.72 -41.12
N ILE A 635 -82.42 -24.88 -42.32
CA ILE A 635 -81.64 -25.04 -43.56
C ILE A 635 -80.75 -23.82 -43.85
N GLU A 636 -81.11 -22.66 -43.31
CA GLU A 636 -80.34 -21.42 -43.44
C GLU A 636 -78.93 -21.52 -42.84
N ASP A 637 -78.71 -22.39 -41.85
CA ASP A 637 -77.41 -22.61 -41.23
C ASP A 637 -76.49 -23.51 -42.08
N PHE A 638 -76.99 -24.12 -43.16
CA PHE A 638 -76.21 -24.97 -44.07
C PHE A 638 -75.43 -24.11 -45.08
N THR A 639 -74.55 -23.27 -44.57
CA THR A 639 -73.92 -22.19 -45.33
C THR A 639 -72.97 -22.67 -46.44
N SER A 640 -72.39 -23.87 -46.33
CA SER A 640 -71.55 -24.48 -47.39
C SER A 640 -72.32 -25.31 -48.42
N LEU A 641 -73.65 -25.35 -48.37
CA LEU A 641 -74.46 -26.24 -49.20
C LEU A 641 -74.40 -25.86 -50.69
N GLU A 642 -73.85 -26.74 -51.53
CA GLU A 642 -73.70 -26.54 -52.97
C GLU A 642 -74.75 -27.32 -53.78
N TYR A 643 -75.15 -28.51 -53.30
CA TYR A 643 -76.08 -29.41 -53.97
C TYR A 643 -77.20 -29.79 -53.02
N PHE A 644 -78.42 -29.32 -53.31
CA PHE A 644 -79.57 -29.58 -52.46
C PHE A 644 -80.69 -30.28 -53.21
N THR A 645 -81.13 -31.40 -52.65
CA THR A 645 -82.20 -32.27 -53.17
C THR A 645 -83.25 -32.45 -52.09
N CYS A 646 -84.42 -31.83 -52.28
CA CYS A 646 -85.56 -31.90 -51.38
C CYS A 646 -86.87 -32.23 -52.13
N GLU A 647 -86.76 -32.94 -53.27
CA GLU A 647 -87.89 -33.33 -54.10
C GLU A 647 -88.83 -34.33 -53.39
N ASP A 648 -90.08 -34.40 -53.85
CA ASP A 648 -91.11 -35.31 -53.34
C ASP A 648 -91.38 -35.14 -51.82
N ASN A 649 -91.58 -33.89 -51.39
CA ASN A 649 -91.91 -33.53 -50.00
C ASN A 649 -93.21 -32.71 -49.92
N GLN A 650 -93.49 -32.08 -48.77
CA GLN A 650 -94.72 -31.33 -48.50
C GLN A 650 -94.44 -29.84 -48.24
N LEU A 651 -93.32 -29.31 -48.75
CA LEU A 651 -92.84 -27.95 -48.46
C LEU A 651 -93.80 -26.91 -49.04
N THR A 652 -94.24 -25.96 -48.20
CA THR A 652 -95.07 -24.82 -48.65
C THR A 652 -94.25 -23.53 -48.84
N SER A 653 -93.10 -23.47 -48.19
CA SER A 653 -92.07 -22.43 -48.31
C SER A 653 -90.69 -23.06 -48.31
N LEU A 654 -89.73 -22.35 -48.88
CA LEU A 654 -88.33 -22.76 -48.92
C LEU A 654 -87.46 -21.49 -48.85
N ASN A 655 -86.89 -21.24 -47.68
CA ASN A 655 -85.99 -20.10 -47.46
C ASN A 655 -84.54 -20.54 -47.66
N LEU A 656 -83.92 -20.08 -48.75
CA LEU A 656 -82.53 -20.37 -49.09
C LEU A 656 -81.66 -19.11 -49.11
N SER A 657 -82.10 -18.06 -48.41
CA SER A 657 -81.46 -16.75 -48.48
C SER A 657 -80.01 -16.74 -47.97
N ALA A 658 -79.66 -17.66 -47.06
CA ALA A 658 -78.32 -17.82 -46.47
C ALA A 658 -77.43 -18.84 -47.22
N ASN A 659 -78.01 -19.75 -48.02
CA ASN A 659 -77.30 -20.78 -48.77
C ASN A 659 -76.70 -20.23 -50.07
N THR A 660 -75.82 -19.23 -49.94
CA THR A 660 -75.32 -18.44 -51.09
C THR A 660 -74.42 -19.23 -52.06
N GLU A 661 -73.81 -20.33 -51.58
CA GLU A 661 -72.95 -21.23 -52.36
C GLU A 661 -73.73 -22.27 -53.18
N LEU A 662 -75.06 -22.24 -53.13
CA LEU A 662 -75.91 -23.25 -53.78
C LEU A 662 -75.80 -23.18 -55.31
N LYS A 663 -75.36 -24.28 -55.93
CA LYS A 663 -75.14 -24.47 -57.37
C LYS A 663 -76.24 -25.30 -58.02
N GLN A 664 -76.80 -26.27 -57.29
CA GLN A 664 -77.88 -27.12 -57.79
C GLN A 664 -79.00 -27.27 -56.77
N LEU A 665 -80.23 -27.09 -57.23
CA LEU A 665 -81.44 -27.26 -56.43
C LEU A 665 -82.47 -28.14 -57.15
N TYR A 666 -82.89 -29.21 -56.50
CA TYR A 666 -84.03 -30.03 -56.91
C TYR A 666 -85.12 -29.93 -55.83
N CYS A 667 -86.17 -29.17 -56.13
CA CYS A 667 -87.31 -28.89 -55.26
C CYS A 667 -88.65 -29.31 -55.88
N ASN A 668 -88.63 -30.17 -56.90
CA ASN A 668 -89.86 -30.61 -57.57
C ASN A 668 -90.79 -31.45 -56.68
N ASN A 669 -92.06 -31.54 -57.06
CA ASN A 669 -93.10 -32.27 -56.34
C ASN A 669 -93.25 -31.79 -54.89
N ASN A 670 -93.50 -30.50 -54.71
CA ASN A 670 -93.75 -29.85 -53.42
C ASN A 670 -95.00 -28.94 -53.51
N GLN A 671 -95.21 -28.06 -52.54
CA GLN A 671 -96.35 -27.12 -52.47
C GLN A 671 -95.88 -25.66 -52.41
N LEU A 672 -94.70 -25.35 -52.97
CA LEU A 672 -94.10 -24.01 -52.89
C LEU A 672 -94.95 -22.98 -53.65
N THR A 673 -95.24 -21.86 -53.00
CA THR A 673 -96.02 -20.75 -53.59
C THR A 673 -95.15 -19.57 -54.05
N SER A 674 -93.96 -19.45 -53.47
CA SER A 674 -92.89 -18.56 -53.90
C SER A 674 -91.54 -19.25 -53.72
N LEU A 675 -90.55 -18.81 -54.50
CA LEU A 675 -89.17 -19.23 -54.36
C LEU A 675 -88.26 -18.05 -54.71
N ASP A 676 -87.37 -17.69 -53.79
CA ASP A 676 -86.33 -16.70 -54.03
C ASP A 676 -84.96 -17.39 -54.02
N VAL A 677 -84.28 -17.32 -55.15
CA VAL A 677 -82.94 -17.86 -55.35
C VAL A 677 -81.96 -16.77 -55.79
N SER A 678 -82.31 -15.48 -55.63
CA SER A 678 -81.47 -14.37 -56.11
C SER A 678 -80.11 -14.29 -55.42
N ASN A 679 -79.96 -14.87 -54.23
CA ASN A 679 -78.71 -14.88 -53.47
C ASN A 679 -77.81 -16.09 -53.76
N SER A 680 -78.28 -17.03 -54.59
CA SER A 680 -77.55 -18.26 -54.93
C SER A 680 -76.79 -18.14 -56.25
N ILE A 681 -75.87 -19.08 -56.49
CA ILE A 681 -75.12 -19.22 -57.74
C ILE A 681 -75.63 -20.36 -58.61
N LEU A 682 -76.94 -20.64 -58.55
CA LEU A 682 -77.56 -21.79 -59.22
C LEU A 682 -77.26 -21.85 -60.73
N VAL A 683 -76.76 -23.01 -61.15
CA VAL A 683 -76.64 -23.43 -62.54
C VAL A 683 -77.60 -24.57 -62.88
N VAL A 684 -78.20 -25.20 -61.87
CA VAL A 684 -79.28 -26.19 -62.01
C VAL A 684 -80.42 -25.86 -61.07
N LEU A 685 -81.63 -25.70 -61.61
CA LEU A 685 -82.87 -25.63 -60.84
C LEU A 685 -83.90 -26.56 -61.48
N ILE A 686 -84.35 -27.56 -60.73
CA ILE A 686 -85.52 -28.39 -61.06
C ILE A 686 -86.58 -28.15 -59.98
N CYS A 687 -87.63 -27.42 -60.33
CA CYS A 687 -88.70 -27.06 -59.39
C CYS A 687 -90.08 -27.14 -60.05
N THR A 688 -90.32 -28.22 -60.78
CA THR A 688 -91.63 -28.55 -61.37
C THR A 688 -92.58 -29.13 -60.31
N ASP A 689 -93.86 -29.21 -60.63
CA ASP A 689 -94.91 -29.77 -59.78
C ASP A 689 -94.99 -29.07 -58.42
N ASN A 690 -95.03 -27.74 -58.45
CA ASN A 690 -95.23 -26.83 -57.32
C ASN A 690 -96.46 -25.91 -57.58
N GLN A 691 -96.61 -24.85 -56.77
CA GLN A 691 -97.69 -23.85 -56.89
C GLN A 691 -97.12 -22.44 -57.14
N LEU A 692 -95.96 -22.38 -57.78
CA LEU A 692 -95.23 -21.14 -58.07
C LEU A 692 -95.93 -20.35 -59.18
N ASN A 693 -95.96 -19.02 -59.05
CA ASN A 693 -96.28 -18.12 -60.17
C ASN A 693 -95.04 -17.33 -60.64
N CYS A 694 -94.07 -17.17 -59.75
CA CYS A 694 -92.85 -16.42 -59.99
C CYS A 694 -91.69 -17.01 -59.17
N ILE A 695 -90.49 -16.98 -59.75
CA ILE A 695 -89.22 -17.27 -59.07
C ILE A 695 -88.37 -16.01 -59.12
N GLN A 696 -87.95 -15.54 -57.94
CA GLN A 696 -87.09 -14.38 -57.83
C GLN A 696 -85.63 -14.80 -58.08
N VAL A 697 -84.98 -14.13 -59.03
CA VAL A 697 -83.63 -14.44 -59.50
C VAL A 697 -82.78 -13.17 -59.56
N SER A 698 -81.46 -13.30 -59.50
CA SER A 698 -80.52 -12.20 -59.70
C SER A 698 -80.45 -11.77 -61.17
N GLN A 699 -79.89 -10.58 -61.40
CA GLN A 699 -79.61 -10.08 -62.75
C GLN A 699 -78.70 -11.03 -63.55
N THR A 700 -77.77 -11.70 -62.87
CA THR A 700 -76.84 -12.66 -63.49
C THR A 700 -77.58 -13.93 -63.90
N GLN A 701 -78.35 -14.52 -62.99
CA GLN A 701 -79.15 -15.72 -63.27
C GLN A 701 -80.15 -15.46 -64.40
N LEU A 702 -80.85 -14.33 -64.39
CA LEU A 702 -81.79 -13.96 -65.46
C LEU A 702 -81.09 -13.87 -66.83
N GLY A 703 -79.85 -13.41 -66.87
CA GLY A 703 -79.02 -13.41 -68.09
C GLY A 703 -78.69 -14.81 -68.58
N LEU A 704 -78.35 -15.72 -67.67
CA LEU A 704 -78.02 -17.12 -67.98
C LEU A 704 -79.24 -17.92 -68.43
N ILE A 705 -80.40 -17.73 -67.78
CA ILE A 705 -81.68 -18.38 -68.14
C ILE A 705 -82.07 -18.06 -69.59
N ASN A 706 -81.83 -16.82 -70.03
CA ASN A 706 -82.20 -16.35 -71.36
C ASN A 706 -81.11 -16.57 -72.43
N ALA A 707 -79.96 -17.14 -72.06
CA ALA A 707 -78.86 -17.36 -72.98
C ALA A 707 -79.16 -18.53 -73.95
N PRO A 708 -78.70 -18.46 -75.22
CA PRO A 708 -78.84 -19.57 -76.15
C PRO A 708 -78.01 -20.81 -75.71
N PRO A 709 -78.37 -22.03 -76.14
CA PRO A 709 -77.68 -23.26 -75.75
C PRO A 709 -76.18 -23.23 -76.06
N GLY A 710 -75.35 -23.39 -75.04
CA GLY A 710 -73.88 -23.32 -75.09
C GLY A 710 -73.22 -23.98 -73.88
N PRO A 711 -71.89 -23.90 -73.72
CA PRO A 711 -71.17 -24.50 -72.60
C PRO A 711 -71.54 -23.92 -71.22
N ASP A 712 -72.12 -22.72 -71.19
CA ASP A 712 -72.62 -22.04 -69.98
C ASP A 712 -74.15 -22.20 -69.80
N HIS A 713 -74.77 -23.15 -70.50
CA HIS A 713 -76.21 -23.38 -70.42
C HIS A 713 -76.60 -23.99 -69.08
N ILE A 714 -77.40 -23.26 -68.31
CA ILE A 714 -77.95 -23.72 -67.04
C ILE A 714 -79.15 -24.64 -67.28
N LEU A 715 -79.33 -25.64 -66.41
CA LEU A 715 -80.50 -26.51 -66.45
C LEU A 715 -81.60 -25.89 -65.59
N TRP A 716 -82.59 -25.26 -66.22
CA TRP A 716 -83.67 -24.57 -65.52
C TRP A 716 -85.03 -25.13 -65.92
N SER A 717 -85.71 -25.82 -65.00
CA SER A 717 -86.99 -26.49 -65.23
C SER A 717 -88.01 -26.11 -64.16
N THR A 718 -89.12 -25.53 -64.58
CA THR A 718 -90.20 -25.00 -63.73
C THR A 718 -91.56 -25.32 -64.35
N ASP A 719 -92.64 -25.14 -63.59
CA ASP A 719 -94.00 -25.32 -64.09
C ASP A 719 -94.37 -24.35 -65.23
N GLU A 720 -95.31 -24.79 -66.06
CA GLU A 720 -95.84 -23.96 -67.15
C GLU A 720 -96.54 -22.72 -66.57
N GLY A 721 -96.10 -21.54 -67.00
CA GLY A 721 -96.64 -20.25 -66.53
C GLY A 721 -95.85 -19.58 -65.42
N VAL A 722 -94.84 -20.24 -64.85
CA VAL A 722 -93.91 -19.63 -63.89
C VAL A 722 -92.99 -18.63 -64.60
N THR A 723 -92.86 -17.43 -64.04
CA THR A 723 -91.96 -16.39 -64.57
C THR A 723 -90.71 -16.24 -63.70
N ASN A 724 -89.54 -16.04 -64.31
CA ASN A 724 -88.32 -15.66 -63.57
C ASN A 724 -88.19 -14.13 -63.59
N SER A 725 -88.14 -13.49 -62.43
CA SER A 725 -88.14 -12.02 -62.29
C SER A 725 -87.09 -11.53 -61.29
N LEU A 726 -86.66 -10.27 -61.43
CA LEU A 726 -85.85 -9.59 -60.40
C LEU A 726 -86.69 -9.18 -59.18
N ASP A 727 -88.02 -9.14 -59.34
CA ASP A 727 -88.98 -8.80 -58.29
C ASP A 727 -90.31 -9.53 -58.58
N CYS A 728 -90.72 -10.41 -57.67
CA CYS A 728 -91.97 -11.17 -57.78
C CYS A 728 -93.19 -10.46 -57.15
N ASN A 729 -93.04 -9.22 -56.66
CA ASN A 729 -94.12 -8.45 -56.02
C ASN A 729 -95.00 -7.64 -57.00
N TYR A 730 -94.83 -7.81 -58.31
CA TYR A 730 -95.51 -7.01 -59.35
C TYR A 730 -96.45 -7.79 -60.26
#